data_AF-A0A939XVV7-F1
#
_entry.id   AF-A0A939XVV7-F1
#
_cell.length_a   1.000
_cell.length_b   1.000
_cell.length_c   1.000
_cell.angle_alpha   90.00
_cell.angle_beta   90.00
_cell.angle_gamma   90.00
#
_symmetry.space_group_name_H-M   'P 1'
#
loop_
_entity.id
_entity.type
_entity.pdbx_description
1 polymer ?
#
loop_
_entity_poly.entity_id
_entity_poly.type
_entity_poly.pdbx_seq_one_letter_code
_entity_poly.pdbx_strand_id
1 'polypeptide(L)'
;MRRLAIILFLTLSTIGNSYSQLNTNRILTIGQNALYFEDYVLSIQYFNQVIRVKPHLAEPYFLRAVAKINLEDYQGSEEDCSLALERNPFMINAYECRGIARINQKKYAEAIEDFNKGLGFEPSNRRLLLYKGISYLQEEKYEEAIAELTAAIEKHSKYVDAYLNRGQALLANKDTAASLADFEKAISLDKYRSESYAARGIVRYTKEEYQSALEDYNEAIRMKPDRAGYYINRGLIRYHLNDLKGSLSDYDNVIQLDPNNVMAYYNRGLLRNEIGDKNRALEDFDQVVDFDPNDYIALYNRALIEIDLGECNRAIADINKVLKEYPDFYPLYYSRAEAKEKKGDKKGAQLDFNQAMLMERDRRNNAQKTDDKKEKKTREKSDKSIKKFNRLVIADKEEEERRIAFKSETRGKVQNINFHIDIEPLFHLSYYIKDNEMKKTNYFVQEIAEINAKHKLPQKIMIGNHDSQLGKEEIEKHFNAIEYKTKNSGEQGDFLLYLSRALDFEMIQDYQSAIEDYGQAISLNPDSWIAYFNRANIRHKKMEYESSLQDEIRTPKEEEESLIGTQLEYGLMLSDYDQVTTLAPKLPFGWYNKGNLLAEQKDYRNAMANYTKAIELDKDFAEAYFNRGLTHILIGESRLGIIDLSKAGELGIYSAYNIIKRYNKE
;
A
#
# COMPACT_ATOMS: atom_id res chain seq x y z
N MET A 1 15.84 51.49 50.28
CA MET A 1 15.17 50.16 50.30
C MET A 1 13.80 50.12 49.61
N ARG A 2 12.90 51.11 49.79
CA ARG A 2 11.57 51.10 49.11
C ARG A 2 11.62 51.05 47.56
N ARG A 3 12.56 51.74 46.90
CA ARG A 3 12.69 51.69 45.42
C ARG A 3 13.20 50.34 44.89
N LEU A 4 14.10 49.68 45.61
CA LEU A 4 14.59 48.34 45.27
C LEU A 4 13.50 47.28 45.46
N ALA A 5 12.67 47.40 46.50
CA ALA A 5 11.53 46.51 46.71
C ALA A 5 10.46 46.64 45.62
N ILE A 6 10.20 47.86 45.12
CA ILE A 6 9.24 48.09 44.02
C ILE A 6 9.76 47.54 42.69
N ILE A 7 11.06 47.68 42.41
CA ILE A 7 11.68 47.10 41.21
C ILE A 7 11.68 45.57 41.29
N LEU A 8 11.98 44.99 42.46
CA LEU A 8 11.94 43.54 42.66
C LEU A 8 10.50 42.98 42.52
N PHE A 9 9.48 43.72 43.00
CA PHE A 9 8.08 43.33 42.87
C PHE A 9 7.58 43.42 41.42
N LEU A 10 8.03 44.43 40.67
CA LEU A 10 7.73 44.57 39.23
C LEU A 10 8.41 43.47 38.40
N THR A 11 9.67 43.12 38.68
CA THR A 11 10.36 42.04 37.97
C THR A 11 9.81 40.65 38.30
N LEU A 12 9.39 40.40 39.55
CA LEU A 12 8.69 39.17 39.94
C LEU A 12 7.28 39.07 39.36
N SER A 13 6.59 40.20 39.14
CA SER A 13 5.25 40.21 38.50
C SER A 13 5.29 39.92 36.98
N THR A 14 6.46 40.06 36.34
CA THR A 14 6.66 39.70 34.92
C THR A 14 7.13 38.26 34.70
N ILE A 15 7.34 37.47 35.76
CA ILE A 15 7.59 36.01 35.68
C ILE A 15 6.23 35.25 35.65
N GLY A 16 5.24 35.82 34.98
CA GLY A 16 4.06 35.06 34.58
C GLY A 16 4.44 34.24 33.36
N ASN A 17 4.20 32.93 33.40
CA ASN A 17 4.37 32.04 32.24
C ASN A 17 3.69 32.66 31.01
N SER A 18 4.47 33.23 30.10
CA SER A 18 3.98 33.67 28.81
C SER A 18 3.78 32.43 27.95
N TYR A 19 2.55 31.90 27.98
CA TYR A 19 2.13 30.85 27.08
C TYR A 19 2.11 31.42 25.65
N SER A 20 3.14 31.09 24.86
CA SER A 20 3.06 31.20 23.40
C SER A 20 1.89 30.35 22.93
N GLN A 21 0.78 30.98 22.56
CA GLN A 21 -0.37 30.28 21.99
C GLN A 21 -0.15 30.14 20.48
N LEU A 22 -0.05 28.90 20.01
CA LEU A 22 -0.09 28.61 18.59
C LEU A 22 -1.37 29.21 18.00
N ASN A 23 -1.25 30.02 16.94
CA ASN A 23 -2.40 30.57 16.23
C ASN A 23 -3.06 29.44 15.41
N THR A 24 -3.92 28.67 16.09
CA THR A 24 -4.64 27.52 15.52
C THR A 24 -5.44 27.88 14.27
N ASN A 25 -6.02 29.08 14.18
CA ASN A 25 -6.75 29.52 12.99
C ASN A 25 -5.80 29.65 11.78
N ARG A 26 -4.63 30.27 11.98
CA ARG A 26 -3.62 30.38 10.91
C ARG A 26 -3.11 29.00 10.47
N ILE A 27 -2.84 28.10 11.42
CA ILE A 27 -2.37 26.73 11.13
C ILE A 27 -3.45 25.97 10.34
N LEU A 28 -4.71 26.08 10.75
CA LEU A 28 -5.84 25.46 10.06
C LEU A 28 -5.96 25.97 8.61
N THR A 29 -5.84 27.29 8.39
CA THR A 29 -5.84 27.88 7.04
C THR A 29 -4.66 27.40 6.19
N ILE A 30 -3.46 27.26 6.77
CA ILE A 30 -2.31 26.70 6.04
C ILE A 30 -2.58 25.24 5.65
N GLY A 31 -3.14 24.44 6.57
CA GLY A 31 -3.54 23.07 6.28
C GLY A 31 -4.59 22.97 5.17
N GLN A 32 -5.59 23.86 5.18
CA GLN A 32 -6.60 23.94 4.11
C GLN A 32 -5.99 24.32 2.76
N ASN A 33 -5.03 25.25 2.74
CA ASN A 33 -4.30 25.61 1.51
C ASN A 33 -3.48 24.43 0.99
N ALA A 34 -2.77 23.71 1.87
CA ALA A 34 -2.04 22.50 1.49
C ALA A 34 -2.99 21.45 0.90
N LEU A 35 -4.14 21.21 1.54
CA LEU A 35 -5.19 20.31 1.05
C LEU A 35 -5.71 20.73 -0.33
N TYR A 36 -5.93 22.03 -0.55
CA TYR A 36 -6.37 22.57 -1.84
C TYR A 36 -5.34 22.34 -2.97
N PHE A 37 -4.05 22.43 -2.65
CA PHE A 37 -2.95 22.12 -3.58
C PHE A 37 -2.62 20.63 -3.65
N GLU A 38 -3.47 19.78 -3.08
CA GLU A 38 -3.35 18.32 -3.03
C GLU A 38 -2.12 17.83 -2.25
N ASP A 39 -1.52 18.66 -1.40
CA ASP A 39 -0.45 18.24 -0.48
C ASP A 39 -1.05 17.61 0.78
N TYR A 40 -1.55 16.38 0.60
CA TYR A 40 -2.32 15.68 1.62
C TYR A 40 -1.50 15.38 2.87
N VAL A 41 -0.26 14.91 2.74
CA VAL A 41 0.60 14.57 3.89
C VAL A 41 0.88 15.82 4.73
N LEU A 42 1.25 16.93 4.11
CA LEU A 42 1.50 18.18 4.81
C LEU A 42 0.21 18.73 5.46
N SER A 43 -0.92 18.64 4.78
CA SER A 43 -2.21 19.07 5.33
C SER A 43 -2.56 18.30 6.62
N ILE A 44 -2.34 16.98 6.63
CA ILE A 44 -2.56 16.11 7.80
C ILE A 44 -1.69 16.58 8.97
N GLN A 45 -0.42 16.92 8.74
CA GLN A 45 0.46 17.42 9.80
C GLN A 45 -0.06 18.71 10.44
N TYR A 46 -0.56 19.66 9.64
CA TYR A 46 -1.16 20.87 10.17
C TYR A 46 -2.45 20.58 10.95
N PHE A 47 -3.30 19.68 10.47
CA PHE A 47 -4.52 19.29 11.19
C PHE A 47 -4.19 18.57 12.51
N ASN A 48 -3.16 17.71 12.55
CA ASN A 48 -2.67 17.09 13.78
C ASN A 48 -2.26 18.13 14.83
N GLN A 49 -1.54 19.18 14.41
CA GLN A 49 -1.16 20.28 15.31
C GLN A 49 -2.38 20.99 15.90
N VAL A 50 -3.40 21.26 15.09
CA VAL A 50 -4.65 21.88 15.57
C VAL A 50 -5.39 20.95 16.52
N ILE A 51 -5.52 19.67 16.17
CA ILE A 51 -6.18 18.64 17.00
C ILE A 51 -5.51 18.52 18.36
N ARG A 52 -4.16 18.51 18.40
CA ARG A 52 -3.39 18.41 19.65
C ARG A 52 -3.66 19.58 20.60
N VAL A 53 -3.86 20.78 20.05
CA VAL A 53 -4.13 21.99 20.85
C VAL A 53 -5.63 22.14 21.18
N LYS A 54 -6.51 21.79 20.24
CA LYS A 54 -7.96 21.94 20.35
C LYS A 54 -8.70 20.67 19.90
N PRO A 55 -8.69 19.60 20.71
CA PRO A 55 -9.27 18.30 20.34
C PRO A 55 -10.80 18.28 20.23
N HIS A 56 -11.47 19.35 20.67
CA HIS A 56 -12.93 19.48 20.64
C HIS A 56 -13.45 20.08 19.31
N LEU A 57 -12.57 20.62 18.45
CA LEU A 57 -12.98 21.15 17.15
C LEU A 57 -13.26 19.99 16.19
N ALA A 58 -14.45 19.97 15.57
CA ALA A 58 -14.81 18.96 14.57
C ALA A 58 -14.08 19.13 13.23
N GLU A 59 -13.89 20.39 12.80
CA GLU A 59 -13.38 20.74 11.47
C GLU A 59 -11.99 20.14 11.13
N PRO A 60 -10.98 20.16 12.02
CA PRO A 60 -9.68 19.54 11.73
C PRO A 60 -9.76 18.03 11.48
N TYR A 61 -10.63 17.31 12.19
CA TYR A 61 -10.84 15.87 11.95
C TYR A 61 -11.47 15.63 10.59
N PHE A 62 -12.52 16.39 10.25
CA PHE A 62 -13.15 16.30 8.93
C PHE A 62 -12.16 16.59 7.80
N LEU A 63 -11.36 17.66 7.90
CA LEU A 63 -10.37 18.00 6.87
C LEU A 63 -9.26 16.96 6.76
N ARG A 64 -8.85 16.36 7.88
CA ARG A 64 -7.92 15.22 7.90
C ARG A 64 -8.52 13.98 7.23
N ALA A 65 -9.81 13.71 7.46
CA ALA A 65 -10.53 12.64 6.79
C ALA A 65 -10.57 12.84 5.26
N VAL A 66 -10.75 14.09 4.80
CA VAL A 66 -10.70 14.45 3.38
C VAL A 66 -9.30 14.27 2.80
N ALA A 67 -8.23 14.56 3.56
CA ALA A 67 -6.88 14.25 3.10
C ALA A 67 -6.67 12.72 2.96
N LYS A 68 -7.07 11.95 3.98
CA LYS A 68 -6.95 10.48 4.00
C LYS A 68 -7.74 9.80 2.87
N ILE A 69 -8.95 10.27 2.56
CA ILE A 69 -9.75 9.68 1.46
C ILE A 69 -9.06 9.82 0.10
N ASN A 70 -8.35 10.93 -0.13
CA ASN A 70 -7.60 11.17 -1.36
C ASN A 70 -6.28 10.38 -1.42
N LEU A 71 -5.77 9.94 -0.26
CA LEU A 71 -4.67 8.99 -0.12
C LEU A 71 -5.12 7.52 -0.20
N GLU A 72 -6.40 7.27 -0.45
CA GLU A 72 -7.03 5.94 -0.45
C GLU A 72 -6.98 5.25 0.93
N ASP A 73 -6.78 6.01 2.01
CA ASP A 73 -6.93 5.55 3.39
C ASP A 73 -8.39 5.70 3.84
N TYR A 74 -9.23 4.78 3.36
CA TYR A 74 -10.66 4.81 3.61
C TYR A 74 -11.01 4.52 5.08
N GLN A 75 -10.27 3.62 5.72
CA GLN A 75 -10.52 3.27 7.12
C GLN A 75 -10.17 4.43 8.06
N GLY A 76 -9.00 5.06 7.89
CA GLY A 76 -8.64 6.24 8.66
C GLY A 76 -9.56 7.44 8.38
N SER A 77 -10.05 7.59 7.15
CA SER A 77 -11.05 8.61 6.81
C SER A 77 -12.39 8.39 7.52
N GLU A 78 -12.86 7.13 7.62
CA GLU A 78 -14.09 6.78 8.33
C GLU A 78 -13.98 7.08 9.84
N GLU A 79 -12.84 6.75 10.46
CA GLU A 79 -12.56 7.04 11.86
C GLU A 79 -12.56 8.55 12.14
N ASP A 80 -11.86 9.33 11.32
CA ASP A 80 -11.79 10.79 11.46
C ASP A 80 -13.14 11.46 11.24
N CYS A 81 -13.95 11.00 10.28
CA CYS A 81 -15.31 11.50 10.13
C CYS A 81 -16.19 11.17 11.33
N SER A 82 -16.02 9.99 11.93
CA SER A 82 -16.75 9.61 13.13
C SER A 82 -16.39 10.50 14.32
N LEU A 83 -15.09 10.78 14.51
CA LEU A 83 -14.63 11.75 15.50
C LEU A 83 -15.17 13.17 15.22
N ALA A 84 -15.21 13.59 13.96
CA ALA A 84 -15.79 14.88 13.60
C ALA A 84 -17.29 14.96 13.97
N LEU A 85 -18.05 13.90 13.70
CA LEU A 85 -19.49 13.83 13.97
C LEU A 85 -19.84 13.70 15.45
N GLU A 86 -19.00 13.05 16.26
CA GLU A 86 -19.13 13.06 17.73
C GLU A 86 -19.07 14.49 18.30
N ARG A 87 -18.25 15.35 17.68
CA ARG A 87 -18.05 16.75 18.11
C ARG A 87 -19.10 17.68 17.51
N ASN A 88 -19.49 17.43 16.26
CA ASN A 88 -20.53 18.19 15.57
C ASN A 88 -21.44 17.26 14.74
N PRO A 89 -22.58 16.82 15.29
CA PRO A 89 -23.52 15.94 14.60
C PRO A 89 -24.24 16.55 13.39
N PHE A 90 -24.13 17.87 13.17
CA PHE A 90 -24.79 18.59 12.07
C PHE A 90 -23.87 18.81 10.86
N MET A 91 -22.65 18.25 10.88
CA MET A 91 -21.69 18.39 9.78
C MET A 91 -22.04 17.46 8.62
N ILE A 92 -22.91 17.92 7.72
CA ILE A 92 -23.41 17.17 6.55
C ILE A 92 -22.25 16.59 5.72
N ASN A 93 -21.21 17.39 5.47
CA ASN A 93 -20.05 16.97 4.69
C ASN A 93 -19.29 15.80 5.34
N ALA A 94 -19.34 15.65 6.67
CA ALA A 94 -18.70 14.53 7.36
C ALA A 94 -19.49 13.22 7.17
N TYR A 95 -20.83 13.26 7.14
CA TYR A 95 -21.63 12.09 6.72
C TYR A 95 -21.35 11.74 5.26
N GLU A 96 -21.25 12.74 4.38
CA GLU A 96 -20.90 12.51 2.98
C GLU A 96 -19.54 11.82 2.85
N CYS A 97 -18.50 12.36 3.49
CA CYS A 97 -17.15 11.84 3.43
C CYS A 97 -17.04 10.43 4.06
N ARG A 98 -17.70 10.19 5.20
CA ARG A 98 -17.76 8.87 5.83
C ARG A 98 -18.49 7.85 4.96
N GLY A 99 -19.62 8.25 4.36
CA GLY A 99 -20.37 7.41 3.43
C GLY A 99 -19.52 7.01 2.22
N ILE A 100 -18.77 7.94 1.63
CA ILE A 100 -17.85 7.63 0.52
C ILE A 100 -16.74 6.68 0.97
N ALA A 101 -16.14 6.90 2.14
CA ALA A 101 -15.14 6.01 2.70
C ALA A 101 -15.69 4.59 2.93
N ARG A 102 -16.94 4.48 3.37
CA ARG A 102 -17.66 3.21 3.57
C ARG A 102 -18.00 2.50 2.25
N ILE A 103 -18.42 3.21 1.21
CA ILE A 103 -18.61 2.66 -0.14
C ILE A 103 -17.32 1.99 -0.63
N ASN A 104 -16.17 2.65 -0.47
CA ASN A 104 -14.87 2.11 -0.90
C ASN A 104 -14.41 0.90 -0.07
N GLN A 105 -14.96 0.73 1.13
CA GLN A 105 -14.79 -0.46 1.98
C GLN A 105 -15.89 -1.52 1.79
N LYS A 106 -16.78 -1.35 0.79
CA LYS A 106 -17.96 -2.22 0.53
C LYS A 106 -18.99 -2.25 1.67
N LYS A 107 -18.97 -1.27 2.59
CA LYS A 107 -19.94 -1.10 3.68
C LYS A 107 -21.15 -0.28 3.22
N TYR A 108 -21.87 -0.77 2.21
CA TYR A 108 -22.90 0.01 1.52
C TYR A 108 -24.10 0.36 2.42
N ALA A 109 -24.58 -0.58 3.24
CA ALA A 109 -25.66 -0.33 4.19
C ALA A 109 -25.32 0.80 5.18
N GLU A 110 -24.11 0.79 5.75
CA GLU A 110 -23.65 1.86 6.66
C GLU A 110 -23.50 3.21 5.95
N ALA A 111 -23.08 3.20 4.69
CA ALA A 111 -23.03 4.42 3.87
C ALA A 111 -24.44 4.99 3.62
N ILE A 112 -25.43 4.14 3.31
CA ILE A 112 -26.83 4.54 3.12
C ILE A 112 -27.39 5.18 4.41
N GLU A 113 -27.07 4.65 5.58
CA GLU A 113 -27.45 5.26 6.86
C GLU A 113 -26.89 6.68 7.00
N ASP A 114 -25.61 6.89 6.67
CA ASP A 114 -24.98 8.22 6.70
C ASP A 114 -25.67 9.19 5.73
N PHE A 115 -25.93 8.76 4.50
CA PHE A 115 -26.62 9.61 3.53
C PHE A 115 -28.05 9.93 3.97
N ASN A 116 -28.78 8.98 4.57
CA ASN A 116 -30.09 9.24 5.14
C ASN A 116 -30.03 10.25 6.30
N LYS A 117 -29.02 10.18 7.17
CA LYS A 117 -28.81 11.18 8.23
C LYS A 117 -28.52 12.56 7.66
N GLY A 118 -27.62 12.66 6.68
CA GLY A 118 -27.31 13.92 6.00
C GLY A 118 -28.53 14.52 5.28
N LEU A 119 -29.32 13.69 4.59
CA LEU A 119 -30.56 14.11 3.90
C LEU A 119 -31.66 14.52 4.88
N GLY A 120 -31.62 14.03 6.12
CA GLY A 120 -32.49 14.52 7.19
C GLY A 120 -32.24 15.99 7.55
N PHE A 121 -31.01 16.48 7.37
CA PHE A 121 -30.67 17.90 7.55
C PHE A 121 -30.86 18.72 6.26
N GLU A 122 -30.44 18.17 5.11
CA GLU A 122 -30.56 18.83 3.81
C GLU A 122 -31.19 17.89 2.77
N PRO A 123 -32.54 17.84 2.67
CA PRO A 123 -33.24 16.89 1.78
C PRO A 123 -32.95 17.10 0.29
N SER A 124 -32.47 18.27 -0.10
CA SER A 124 -32.11 18.62 -1.48
C SER A 124 -30.62 18.49 -1.77
N ASN A 125 -29.79 17.94 -0.86
CA ASN A 125 -28.36 17.82 -1.12
C ASN A 125 -28.11 16.86 -2.29
N ARG A 126 -27.59 17.40 -3.40
CA ARG A 126 -27.40 16.63 -4.65
C ARG A 126 -26.40 15.48 -4.47
N ARG A 127 -25.33 15.67 -3.69
CA ARG A 127 -24.26 14.67 -3.55
C ARG A 127 -24.73 13.49 -2.71
N LEU A 128 -25.45 13.75 -1.62
CA LEU A 128 -26.00 12.68 -0.78
C LEU A 128 -27.03 11.83 -1.53
N LEU A 129 -27.92 12.46 -2.32
CA LEU A 129 -28.88 11.72 -3.16
C LEU A 129 -28.16 10.84 -4.18
N LEU A 130 -27.13 11.39 -4.84
CA LEU A 130 -26.30 10.64 -5.79
C LEU A 130 -25.63 9.44 -5.11
N TYR A 131 -24.89 9.66 -4.01
CA TYR A 131 -24.13 8.60 -3.36
C TYR A 131 -25.01 7.55 -2.68
N LYS A 132 -26.21 7.92 -2.24
CA LYS A 132 -27.22 6.96 -1.78
C LYS A 132 -27.69 6.06 -2.93
N GLY A 133 -28.01 6.64 -4.09
CA GLY A 133 -28.34 5.87 -5.30
C GLY A 133 -27.21 4.96 -5.76
N ILE A 134 -25.96 5.44 -5.73
CA ILE A 134 -24.77 4.63 -6.03
C ILE A 134 -24.63 3.49 -5.02
N SER A 135 -24.89 3.72 -3.73
CA SER A 135 -24.80 2.67 -2.72
C SER A 135 -25.81 1.55 -2.96
N TYR A 136 -27.05 1.89 -3.32
CA TYR A 136 -28.04 0.88 -3.72
C TYR A 136 -27.64 0.12 -4.99
N LEU A 137 -27.07 0.82 -5.97
CA LEU A 137 -26.56 0.18 -7.19
C LEU A 137 -25.49 -0.86 -6.87
N GLN A 138 -24.56 -0.53 -5.96
CA GLN A 138 -23.51 -1.45 -5.52
C GLN A 138 -24.03 -2.61 -4.64
N GLU A 139 -25.17 -2.45 -3.97
CA GLU A 139 -25.89 -3.56 -3.30
C GLU A 139 -26.76 -4.39 -4.25
N GLU A 140 -26.69 -4.13 -5.57
CA GLU A 140 -27.53 -4.75 -6.60
C GLU A 140 -29.05 -4.50 -6.41
N LYS A 141 -29.41 -3.48 -5.63
CA LYS A 141 -30.78 -3.01 -5.41
C LYS A 141 -31.16 -2.01 -6.49
N TYR A 142 -31.33 -2.51 -7.71
CA TYR A 142 -31.43 -1.66 -8.90
C TYR A 142 -32.66 -0.76 -8.90
N GLU A 143 -33.82 -1.25 -8.43
CA GLU A 143 -35.05 -0.45 -8.40
C GLU A 143 -34.94 0.72 -7.40
N GLU A 144 -34.39 0.45 -6.21
CA GLU A 144 -34.12 1.48 -5.21
C GLU A 144 -33.09 2.50 -5.70
N ALA A 145 -32.03 2.04 -6.39
CA ALA A 145 -31.05 2.92 -7.02
C ALA A 145 -31.70 3.84 -8.06
N ILE A 146 -32.53 3.30 -8.95
CA ILE A 146 -33.26 4.06 -9.98
C ILE A 146 -34.20 5.08 -9.34
N ALA A 147 -34.91 4.70 -8.27
CA ALA A 147 -35.83 5.58 -7.56
C ALA A 147 -35.10 6.77 -6.92
N GLU A 148 -34.01 6.52 -6.18
CA GLU A 148 -33.24 7.58 -5.53
C GLU A 148 -32.56 8.50 -6.55
N LEU A 149 -32.02 7.95 -7.64
CA LEU A 149 -31.38 8.75 -8.70
C LEU A 149 -32.42 9.54 -9.50
N THR A 150 -33.64 9.03 -9.64
CA THR A 150 -34.77 9.80 -10.21
C THR A 150 -35.13 10.97 -9.30
N ALA A 151 -35.22 10.77 -7.99
CA ALA A 151 -35.44 11.87 -7.05
C ALA A 151 -34.30 12.91 -7.09
N ALA A 152 -33.05 12.47 -7.31
CA ALA A 152 -31.92 13.37 -7.52
C ALA A 152 -32.10 14.25 -8.77
N ILE A 153 -32.53 13.65 -9.89
CA ILE A 153 -32.79 14.34 -11.16
C ILE A 153 -33.98 15.29 -11.06
N GLU A 154 -35.06 14.89 -10.39
CA GLU A 154 -36.24 15.74 -10.19
C GLU A 154 -35.90 17.02 -9.43
N LYS A 155 -35.07 16.92 -8.39
CA LYS A 155 -34.60 18.08 -7.62
C LYS A 155 -33.52 18.88 -8.37
N HIS A 156 -32.70 18.22 -9.17
CA HIS A 156 -31.56 18.81 -9.88
C HIS A 156 -31.53 18.38 -11.35
N SER A 157 -32.41 18.97 -12.15
CA SER A 157 -32.67 18.53 -13.54
C SER A 157 -31.49 18.62 -14.52
N LYS A 158 -30.43 19.37 -14.16
CA LYS A 158 -29.18 19.50 -14.91
C LYS A 158 -28.03 18.68 -14.33
N TYR A 159 -28.28 17.78 -13.38
CA TYR A 159 -27.23 17.04 -12.71
C TYR A 159 -26.75 15.84 -13.53
N VAL A 160 -25.69 16.06 -14.31
CA VAL A 160 -25.12 15.07 -15.24
C VAL A 160 -24.80 13.74 -14.55
N ASP A 161 -24.14 13.77 -13.39
CA ASP A 161 -23.75 12.55 -12.67
C ASP A 161 -24.96 11.70 -12.28
N ALA A 162 -26.11 12.31 -11.96
CA ALA A 162 -27.32 11.56 -11.63
C ALA A 162 -27.89 10.81 -12.84
N TYR A 163 -27.89 11.42 -14.04
CA TYR A 163 -28.26 10.71 -15.28
C TYR A 163 -27.27 9.58 -15.61
N LEU A 164 -25.96 9.79 -15.43
CA LEU A 164 -24.97 8.74 -15.65
C LEU A 164 -25.20 7.53 -14.75
N ASN A 165 -25.36 7.77 -13.45
CA ASN A 165 -25.54 6.68 -12.49
C ASN A 165 -26.92 6.02 -12.65
N ARG A 166 -27.97 6.77 -13.01
CA ARG A 166 -29.29 6.17 -13.27
C ARG A 166 -29.27 5.34 -14.55
N GLY A 167 -28.61 5.83 -15.60
CA GLY A 167 -28.39 5.08 -16.83
C GLY A 167 -27.65 3.78 -16.58
N GLN A 168 -26.68 3.76 -15.67
CA GLN A 168 -26.01 2.52 -15.23
C GLN A 168 -26.94 1.58 -14.46
N ALA A 169 -27.70 2.09 -13.50
CA ALA A 169 -28.67 1.29 -12.76
C ALA A 169 -29.74 0.68 -13.67
N LEU A 170 -30.23 1.44 -14.66
CA LEU A 170 -31.14 0.96 -15.71
C LEU A 170 -30.50 -0.13 -16.57
N LEU A 171 -29.23 0.04 -16.95
CA LEU A 171 -28.49 -0.99 -17.71
C LEU A 171 -28.36 -2.28 -16.91
N ALA A 172 -28.01 -2.18 -15.62
CA ALA A 172 -27.92 -3.32 -14.72
C ALA A 172 -29.29 -4.00 -14.52
N ASN A 173 -30.36 -3.20 -14.46
CA ASN A 173 -31.75 -3.67 -14.46
C ASN A 173 -32.26 -4.15 -15.85
N LYS A 174 -31.38 -4.23 -16.85
CA LYS A 174 -31.65 -4.67 -18.23
C LYS A 174 -32.58 -3.76 -19.05
N ASP A 175 -32.87 -2.55 -18.57
CA ASP A 175 -33.55 -1.52 -19.36
C ASP A 175 -32.52 -0.72 -20.19
N THR A 176 -32.08 -1.35 -21.27
CA THR A 176 -31.08 -0.78 -22.19
C THR A 176 -31.60 0.47 -22.90
N ALA A 177 -32.91 0.57 -23.15
CA ALA A 177 -33.50 1.69 -23.88
C ALA A 177 -33.53 2.97 -23.01
N ALA A 178 -34.00 2.85 -21.77
CA ALA A 178 -33.99 3.98 -20.83
C ALA A 178 -32.55 4.38 -20.46
N SER A 179 -31.65 3.40 -20.32
CA SER A 179 -30.22 3.64 -20.09
C SER A 179 -29.58 4.51 -21.19
N LEU A 180 -29.82 4.18 -22.47
CA LEU A 180 -29.35 4.99 -23.60
C LEU A 180 -29.89 6.42 -23.56
N ALA A 181 -31.18 6.59 -23.26
CA ALA A 181 -31.80 7.90 -23.17
C ALA A 181 -31.15 8.77 -22.08
N ASP A 182 -30.82 8.18 -20.93
CA ASP A 182 -30.12 8.88 -19.84
C ASP A 182 -28.70 9.29 -20.24
N PHE A 183 -27.95 8.43 -20.93
CA PHE A 183 -26.61 8.78 -21.42
C PHE A 183 -26.64 9.86 -22.50
N GLU A 184 -27.61 9.83 -23.41
CA GLU A 184 -27.83 10.90 -24.38
C GLU A 184 -28.21 12.21 -23.70
N LYS A 185 -29.04 12.14 -22.66
CA LYS A 185 -29.38 13.31 -21.85
C LYS A 185 -28.15 13.88 -21.16
N ALA A 186 -27.32 13.04 -20.55
CA ALA A 186 -26.06 13.44 -19.93
C ALA A 186 -25.13 14.17 -20.92
N ILE A 187 -24.95 13.64 -22.14
CA ILE A 187 -24.17 14.28 -23.21
C ILE A 187 -24.78 15.63 -23.62
N SER A 188 -26.11 15.72 -23.71
CA SER A 188 -26.79 16.98 -24.08
C SER A 188 -26.62 18.08 -23.01
N LEU A 189 -26.49 17.69 -21.75
CA LEU A 189 -26.29 18.61 -20.62
C LEU A 189 -24.83 19.05 -20.51
N ASP A 190 -23.88 18.14 -20.75
CA ASP A 190 -22.45 18.43 -20.79
C ASP A 190 -21.74 17.62 -21.90
N LYS A 191 -21.49 18.30 -23.02
CA LYS A 191 -20.80 17.74 -24.19
C LYS A 191 -19.29 17.52 -23.99
N TYR A 192 -18.71 17.99 -22.89
CA TYR A 192 -17.30 17.80 -22.58
C TYR A 192 -17.07 16.71 -21.52
N ARG A 193 -18.14 16.02 -21.10
CA ARG A 193 -18.05 14.92 -20.16
C ARG A 193 -17.71 13.60 -20.85
N SER A 194 -16.43 13.25 -20.83
CA SER A 194 -15.90 12.01 -21.45
C SER A 194 -16.62 10.74 -20.99
N GLU A 195 -16.99 10.69 -19.71
CA GLU A 195 -17.63 9.56 -19.05
C GLU A 195 -19.01 9.26 -19.64
N SER A 196 -19.72 10.30 -20.13
CA SER A 196 -21.03 10.14 -20.77
C SER A 196 -20.94 9.43 -22.11
N TYR A 197 -19.91 9.75 -22.91
CA TYR A 197 -19.64 9.05 -24.17
C TYR A 197 -19.21 7.61 -23.92
N ALA A 198 -18.27 7.39 -22.98
CA ALA A 198 -17.82 6.04 -22.64
C ALA A 198 -18.99 5.14 -22.18
N ALA A 199 -19.86 5.65 -21.30
CA ALA A 199 -21.02 4.91 -20.81
C ALA A 199 -22.00 4.55 -21.94
N ARG A 200 -22.31 5.49 -22.84
CA ARG A 200 -23.12 5.19 -24.05
C ARG A 200 -22.43 4.18 -24.97
N GLY A 201 -21.12 4.30 -25.14
CA GLY A 201 -20.29 3.40 -25.93
C GLY A 201 -20.34 1.97 -25.41
N ILE A 202 -20.34 1.75 -24.09
CA ILE A 202 -20.53 0.42 -23.47
C ILE A 202 -21.88 -0.16 -23.89
N VAL A 203 -22.96 0.63 -23.80
CA VAL A 203 -24.29 0.14 -24.17
C VAL A 203 -24.35 -0.23 -25.66
N ARG A 204 -23.82 0.64 -26.53
CA ARG A 204 -23.72 0.35 -27.97
C ARG A 204 -22.90 -0.90 -28.27
N TYR A 205 -21.79 -1.10 -27.55
CA TYR A 205 -21.01 -2.34 -27.62
C TYR A 205 -21.85 -3.57 -27.25
N THR A 206 -22.62 -3.52 -26.15
CA THR A 206 -23.50 -4.65 -25.76
C THR A 206 -24.61 -4.95 -26.76
N LYS A 207 -25.02 -3.95 -27.55
CA LYS A 207 -25.98 -4.09 -28.67
C LYS A 207 -25.32 -4.51 -29.99
N GLU A 208 -24.02 -4.80 -29.98
CA GLU A 208 -23.20 -5.11 -31.17
C GLU A 208 -23.11 -3.94 -32.18
N GLU A 209 -23.40 -2.71 -31.75
CA GLU A 209 -23.27 -1.47 -32.55
C GLU A 209 -21.82 -0.95 -32.50
N TYR A 210 -20.86 -1.80 -32.90
CA TYR A 210 -19.43 -1.57 -32.69
C TYR A 210 -18.90 -0.28 -33.31
N GLN A 211 -19.43 0.14 -34.47
CA GLN A 211 -19.01 1.38 -35.13
C GLN A 211 -19.41 2.62 -34.31
N SER A 212 -20.64 2.66 -33.80
CA SER A 212 -21.10 3.77 -32.96
C SER A 212 -20.44 3.77 -31.58
N ALA A 213 -20.10 2.58 -31.04
CA ALA A 213 -19.30 2.46 -29.84
C ALA A 213 -17.87 3.02 -30.06
N LEU A 214 -17.26 2.74 -31.22
CA LEU A 214 -15.95 3.27 -31.58
C LEU A 214 -15.94 4.81 -31.64
N GLU A 215 -16.97 5.41 -32.22
CA GLU A 215 -17.14 6.87 -32.26
C GLU A 215 -17.23 7.49 -30.87
N ASP A 216 -18.02 6.87 -29.97
CA ASP A 216 -18.14 7.32 -28.59
C ASP A 216 -16.80 7.25 -27.83
N TYR A 217 -16.06 6.15 -27.98
CA TYR A 217 -14.74 6.02 -27.35
C TYR A 217 -13.69 6.95 -27.96
N ASN A 218 -13.79 7.29 -29.25
CA ASN A 218 -12.94 8.32 -29.85
C ASN A 218 -13.19 9.69 -29.22
N GLU A 219 -14.45 10.07 -28.99
CA GLU A 219 -14.79 11.31 -28.29
C GLU A 219 -14.33 11.30 -26.83
N ALA A 220 -14.54 10.19 -26.11
CA ALA A 220 -14.08 10.05 -24.73
C ALA A 220 -12.56 10.23 -24.60
N ILE A 221 -11.78 9.60 -25.50
CA ILE A 221 -10.31 9.70 -25.54
C ILE A 221 -9.85 11.09 -25.98
N ARG A 222 -10.55 11.72 -26.93
CA ARG A 222 -10.26 13.11 -27.36
C ARG A 222 -10.35 14.10 -26.20
N MET A 223 -11.26 13.85 -25.25
CA MET A 223 -11.46 14.68 -24.07
C MET A 223 -10.49 14.35 -22.94
N LYS A 224 -10.23 13.05 -22.69
CA LYS A 224 -9.29 12.58 -21.66
C LYS A 224 -8.36 11.48 -22.23
N PRO A 225 -7.22 11.87 -22.82
CA PRO A 225 -6.29 10.93 -23.44
C PRO A 225 -5.41 10.17 -22.43
N ASP A 226 -5.44 10.53 -21.15
CA ASP A 226 -4.70 9.91 -20.05
C ASP A 226 -5.47 8.76 -19.37
N ARG A 227 -6.73 8.55 -19.73
CA ARG A 227 -7.58 7.49 -19.16
C ARG A 227 -7.32 6.15 -19.84
N ALA A 228 -6.41 5.34 -19.27
CA ALA A 228 -6.07 4.01 -19.76
C ALA A 228 -7.29 3.10 -20.04
N GLY A 229 -8.32 3.13 -19.19
CA GLY A 229 -9.54 2.33 -19.37
C GLY A 229 -10.27 2.59 -20.69
N TYR A 230 -10.21 3.81 -21.24
CA TYR A 230 -10.83 4.11 -22.52
C TYR A 230 -10.13 3.40 -23.69
N TYR A 231 -8.81 3.25 -23.62
CA TYR A 231 -8.04 2.51 -24.62
C TYR A 231 -8.29 1.00 -24.52
N ILE A 232 -8.45 0.45 -23.31
CA ILE A 232 -8.84 -0.97 -23.14
C ILE A 232 -10.16 -1.25 -23.88
N ASN A 233 -11.20 -0.46 -23.59
CA ASN A 233 -12.52 -0.67 -24.16
C ASN A 233 -12.54 -0.38 -25.66
N ARG A 234 -11.84 0.65 -26.15
CA ARG A 234 -11.71 0.91 -27.59
C ARG A 234 -10.94 -0.19 -28.31
N GLY A 235 -9.87 -0.70 -27.71
CA GLY A 235 -9.09 -1.81 -28.24
C GLY A 235 -9.95 -3.07 -28.42
N LEU A 236 -10.83 -3.35 -27.45
CA LEU A 236 -11.83 -4.41 -27.56
C LEU A 236 -12.82 -4.15 -28.70
N ILE A 237 -13.38 -2.95 -28.80
CA ILE A 237 -14.31 -2.58 -29.89
C ILE A 237 -13.64 -2.76 -31.27
N ARG A 238 -12.40 -2.30 -31.42
CA ARG A 238 -11.60 -2.47 -32.64
C ARG A 238 -11.35 -3.93 -32.99
N TYR A 239 -11.10 -4.77 -32.00
CA TYR A 239 -10.99 -6.22 -32.21
C TYR A 239 -12.28 -6.82 -32.80
N HIS A 240 -13.45 -6.41 -32.31
CA HIS A 240 -14.73 -6.85 -32.88
C HIS A 240 -14.97 -6.32 -34.30
N LEU A 241 -14.37 -5.18 -34.66
CA LEU A 241 -14.35 -4.62 -36.01
C LEU A 241 -13.24 -5.22 -36.91
N ASN A 242 -12.48 -6.21 -36.43
CA ASN A 242 -11.30 -6.79 -37.09
C ASN A 242 -10.15 -5.79 -37.35
N ASP A 243 -10.11 -4.66 -36.65
CA ASP A 243 -8.97 -3.73 -36.64
C ASP A 243 -7.93 -4.17 -35.60
N LEU A 244 -7.22 -5.27 -35.90
CA LEU A 244 -6.20 -5.85 -35.01
C LEU A 244 -5.05 -4.86 -34.75
N LYS A 245 -4.65 -4.09 -35.77
CA LYS A 245 -3.58 -3.10 -35.65
C LYS A 245 -3.96 -1.97 -34.70
N GLY A 246 -5.16 -1.42 -34.84
CA GLY A 246 -5.67 -0.39 -33.94
C GLY A 246 -5.92 -0.92 -32.51
N SER A 247 -6.30 -2.19 -32.37
CA SER A 247 -6.44 -2.85 -31.06
C SER A 247 -5.09 -2.98 -30.34
N LEU A 248 -4.07 -3.49 -31.02
CA LEU A 248 -2.70 -3.56 -30.48
C LEU A 248 -2.16 -2.19 -30.07
N SER A 249 -2.36 -1.17 -30.93
CA SER A 249 -1.95 0.19 -30.62
C SER A 249 -2.65 0.75 -29.38
N ASP A 250 -3.94 0.43 -29.16
CA ASP A 250 -4.64 0.86 -27.96
C ASP A 250 -4.08 0.17 -26.71
N TYR A 251 -3.79 -1.13 -26.74
CA TYR A 251 -3.14 -1.80 -25.60
C TYR A 251 -1.72 -1.32 -25.32
N ASP A 252 -0.96 -0.93 -26.35
CA ASP A 252 0.34 -0.27 -26.15
C ASP A 252 0.19 1.05 -25.38
N ASN A 253 -0.83 1.87 -25.71
CA ASN A 253 -1.13 3.09 -24.97
C ASN A 253 -1.53 2.79 -23.51
N VAL A 254 -2.31 1.73 -23.27
CA VAL A 254 -2.68 1.33 -21.90
C VAL A 254 -1.43 1.05 -21.07
N ILE A 255 -0.46 0.31 -21.61
CA ILE A 255 0.77 -0.07 -20.90
C ILE A 255 1.69 1.15 -20.69
N GLN A 256 1.68 2.12 -21.61
CA GLN A 256 2.39 3.40 -21.41
C GLN A 256 1.77 4.24 -20.28
N LEU A 257 0.45 4.25 -20.17
CA LEU A 257 -0.29 5.01 -19.14
C LEU A 257 -0.30 4.29 -17.78
N ASP A 258 -0.41 2.97 -17.78
CA ASP A 258 -0.48 2.10 -16.61
C ASP A 258 0.40 0.84 -16.84
N PRO A 259 1.70 0.92 -16.51
CA PRO A 259 2.64 -0.19 -16.68
C PRO A 259 2.32 -1.44 -15.87
N ASN A 260 1.39 -1.37 -14.90
CA ASN A 260 1.00 -2.51 -14.08
C ASN A 260 -0.35 -3.11 -14.53
N ASN A 261 -0.85 -2.74 -15.72
CA ASN A 261 -2.13 -3.20 -16.21
C ASN A 261 -2.09 -4.62 -16.78
N VAL A 262 -2.31 -5.61 -15.92
CA VAL A 262 -2.26 -7.05 -16.27
C VAL A 262 -3.20 -7.41 -17.43
N MET A 263 -4.40 -6.80 -17.51
CA MET A 263 -5.34 -7.07 -18.61
C MET A 263 -4.78 -6.63 -19.96
N ALA A 264 -4.07 -5.51 -20.01
CA ALA A 264 -3.47 -5.00 -21.24
C ALA A 264 -2.38 -5.93 -21.76
N TYR A 265 -1.48 -6.40 -20.89
CA TYR A 265 -0.48 -7.42 -21.25
C TYR A 265 -1.13 -8.70 -21.75
N TYR A 266 -2.13 -9.22 -21.02
CA TYR A 266 -2.83 -10.45 -21.41
C TYR A 266 -3.50 -10.31 -22.78
N ASN A 267 -4.27 -9.24 -23.00
CA ASN A 267 -5.00 -9.03 -24.24
C ASN A 267 -4.04 -8.76 -25.42
N ARG A 268 -2.99 -7.97 -25.20
CA ARG A 268 -1.96 -7.72 -26.21
C ARG A 268 -1.20 -9.00 -26.57
N GLY A 269 -0.87 -9.83 -25.58
CA GLY A 269 -0.20 -11.11 -25.77
C GLY A 269 -1.04 -12.08 -26.61
N LEU A 270 -2.34 -12.19 -26.34
CA LEU A 270 -3.26 -12.97 -27.18
C LEU A 270 -3.30 -12.45 -28.63
N LEU A 271 -3.42 -11.14 -28.83
CA LEU A 271 -3.48 -10.54 -30.16
C LEU A 271 -2.15 -10.69 -30.92
N ARG A 272 -1.01 -10.54 -30.24
CA ARG A 272 0.32 -10.76 -30.81
C ARG A 272 0.49 -12.21 -31.25
N ASN A 273 0.02 -13.17 -30.45
CA ASN A 273 0.03 -14.57 -30.83
C ASN A 273 -0.86 -14.82 -32.06
N GLU A 274 -2.06 -14.21 -32.13
CA GLU A 274 -2.97 -14.32 -33.27
C GLU A 274 -2.35 -13.81 -34.58
N ILE A 275 -1.56 -12.74 -34.54
CA ILE A 275 -0.83 -12.21 -35.71
C ILE A 275 0.54 -12.87 -35.95
N GLY A 276 0.93 -13.84 -35.13
CA GLY A 276 2.18 -14.60 -35.24
C GLY A 276 3.43 -13.94 -34.64
N ASP A 277 3.31 -12.81 -33.91
CA ASP A 277 4.41 -12.18 -33.17
C ASP A 277 4.66 -12.92 -31.83
N LYS A 278 5.05 -14.20 -31.93
CA LYS A 278 5.12 -15.14 -30.80
C LYS A 278 6.16 -14.75 -29.76
N ASN A 279 7.31 -14.19 -30.17
CA ASN A 279 8.35 -13.76 -29.23
C ASN A 279 7.85 -12.64 -28.31
N ARG A 280 7.18 -11.62 -28.87
CA ARG A 280 6.62 -10.53 -28.05
C ARG A 280 5.35 -10.93 -27.31
N ALA A 281 4.61 -11.91 -27.82
CA ALA A 281 3.51 -12.51 -27.06
C ALA A 281 4.04 -13.23 -25.81
N LEU A 282 5.17 -13.95 -25.93
CA LEU A 282 5.83 -14.60 -24.79
C LEU A 282 6.24 -13.58 -23.73
N GLU A 283 6.87 -12.46 -24.13
CA GLU A 283 7.22 -11.37 -23.21
C GLU A 283 6.01 -10.83 -22.45
N ASP A 284 4.87 -10.63 -23.13
CA ASP A 284 3.63 -10.16 -22.49
C ASP A 284 3.09 -11.17 -21.48
N PHE A 285 3.11 -12.47 -21.80
CA PHE A 285 2.65 -13.50 -20.86
C PHE A 285 3.62 -13.74 -19.71
N ASP A 286 4.92 -13.55 -19.91
CA ASP A 286 5.90 -13.53 -18.82
C ASP A 286 5.55 -12.41 -17.82
N GLN A 287 5.26 -11.20 -18.29
CA GLN A 287 4.79 -10.11 -17.41
C GLN A 287 3.50 -10.46 -16.66
N VAL A 288 2.52 -11.08 -17.31
CA VAL A 288 1.28 -11.49 -16.63
C VAL A 288 1.57 -12.49 -15.50
N VAL A 289 2.44 -13.46 -15.74
CA VAL A 289 2.82 -14.48 -14.74
C VAL A 289 3.70 -13.90 -13.64
N ASP A 290 4.51 -12.88 -13.92
CA ASP A 290 5.25 -12.15 -12.89
C ASP A 290 4.31 -11.41 -11.93
N PHE A 291 3.19 -10.86 -12.44
CA PHE A 291 2.16 -10.22 -11.61
C PHE A 291 1.31 -11.22 -10.82
N ASP A 292 0.87 -12.31 -11.46
CA ASP A 292 0.12 -13.40 -10.81
C ASP A 292 0.70 -14.76 -11.21
N PRO A 293 1.62 -15.31 -10.39
CA PRO A 293 2.23 -16.61 -10.66
C PRO A 293 1.22 -17.75 -10.74
N ASN A 294 -0.01 -17.57 -10.25
CA ASN A 294 -1.06 -18.58 -10.22
C ASN A 294 -2.19 -18.27 -11.21
N ASP A 295 -2.01 -17.36 -12.17
CA ASP A 295 -2.92 -17.25 -13.31
C ASP A 295 -2.71 -18.44 -14.27
N TYR A 296 -3.41 -19.53 -13.98
CA TYR A 296 -3.33 -20.79 -14.74
C TYR A 296 -3.72 -20.64 -16.22
N ILE A 297 -4.53 -19.62 -16.55
CA ILE A 297 -4.91 -19.35 -17.93
C ILE A 297 -3.74 -18.70 -18.66
N ALA A 298 -3.07 -17.73 -18.04
CA ALA A 298 -1.86 -17.11 -18.57
C ALA A 298 -0.72 -18.14 -18.70
N LEU A 299 -0.50 -18.99 -17.69
CA LEU A 299 0.47 -20.09 -17.74
C LEU A 299 0.20 -21.04 -18.92
N TYR A 300 -1.06 -21.39 -19.17
CA TYR A 300 -1.38 -22.26 -20.30
C TYR A 300 -1.13 -21.56 -21.66
N ASN A 301 -1.55 -20.30 -21.81
CA ASN A 301 -1.25 -19.53 -23.03
C ASN A 301 0.26 -19.38 -23.25
N ARG A 302 1.02 -19.12 -22.19
CA ARG A 302 2.49 -19.04 -22.23
C ARG A 302 3.09 -20.36 -22.71
N ALA A 303 2.65 -21.48 -22.13
CA ALA A 303 3.14 -22.80 -22.52
C ALA A 303 2.86 -23.14 -24.00
N LEU A 304 1.70 -22.73 -24.55
CA LEU A 304 1.39 -22.91 -25.97
C LEU A 304 2.37 -22.12 -26.85
N ILE A 305 2.68 -20.89 -26.49
CA ILE A 305 3.64 -20.04 -27.21
C ILE A 305 5.06 -20.61 -27.08
N GLU A 306 5.46 -21.07 -25.89
CA GLU A 306 6.75 -21.72 -25.64
C GLU A 306 6.92 -23.00 -26.48
N ILE A 307 5.87 -23.82 -26.61
CA ILE A 307 5.85 -25.01 -27.50
C ILE A 307 6.12 -24.62 -28.95
N ASP A 308 5.53 -23.51 -29.40
CA ASP A 308 5.68 -23.01 -30.76
C ASP A 308 7.08 -22.44 -31.03
N LEU A 309 7.70 -21.85 -30.02
CA LEU A 309 9.07 -21.32 -30.07
C LEU A 309 10.14 -22.39 -29.83
N GLY A 310 9.74 -23.59 -29.39
CA GLY A 310 10.65 -24.72 -29.11
C GLY A 310 11.19 -24.76 -27.68
N GLU A 311 10.72 -23.87 -26.79
CA GLU A 311 11.07 -23.78 -25.37
C GLU A 311 10.39 -24.87 -24.52
N CYS A 312 10.55 -26.14 -24.95
CA CYS A 312 9.75 -27.27 -24.48
C CYS A 312 9.92 -27.56 -22.98
N ASN A 313 11.07 -27.25 -22.40
CA ASN A 313 11.30 -27.45 -20.96
C ASN A 313 10.44 -26.52 -20.11
N ARG A 314 10.37 -25.23 -20.49
CA ARG A 314 9.54 -24.22 -19.81
C ARG A 314 8.06 -24.58 -19.97
N ALA A 315 7.64 -24.95 -21.18
CA ALA A 315 6.25 -25.31 -21.45
C ALA A 315 5.79 -26.51 -20.61
N ILE A 316 6.61 -27.54 -20.48
CA ILE A 316 6.30 -28.70 -19.64
C ILE A 316 6.17 -28.29 -18.16
N ALA A 317 7.02 -27.40 -17.67
CA ALA A 317 6.95 -26.92 -16.28
C ALA A 317 5.64 -26.16 -16.01
N ASP A 318 5.27 -25.25 -16.91
CA ASP A 318 4.01 -24.50 -16.83
C ASP A 318 2.80 -25.41 -16.91
N ILE A 319 2.76 -26.32 -17.89
CA ILE A 319 1.66 -27.28 -18.04
C ILE A 319 1.55 -28.19 -16.81
N ASN A 320 2.67 -28.63 -16.22
CA ASN A 320 2.64 -29.39 -14.98
C ASN A 320 2.06 -28.60 -13.82
N LYS A 321 2.32 -27.29 -13.74
CA LYS A 321 1.72 -26.41 -12.73
C LYS A 321 0.21 -26.30 -12.94
N VAL A 322 -0.25 -26.10 -14.18
CA VAL A 322 -1.68 -26.02 -14.51
C VAL A 322 -2.40 -27.35 -14.28
N LEU A 323 -1.78 -28.49 -14.60
CA LEU A 323 -2.36 -29.83 -14.41
C LEU A 323 -2.56 -30.22 -12.94
N LYS A 324 -1.84 -29.61 -12.00
CA LYS A 324 -2.11 -29.81 -10.57
C LYS A 324 -3.49 -29.29 -10.18
N GLU A 325 -3.92 -28.19 -10.78
CA GLU A 325 -5.21 -27.55 -10.49
C GLU A 325 -6.33 -28.05 -11.43
N TYR A 326 -6.00 -28.27 -12.71
CA TYR A 326 -6.95 -28.68 -13.75
C TYR A 326 -6.61 -30.05 -14.36
N PRO A 327 -6.60 -31.14 -13.57
CA PRO A 327 -6.26 -32.48 -14.07
C PRO A 327 -7.28 -33.02 -15.09
N ASP A 328 -8.51 -32.49 -15.11
CA ASP A 328 -9.56 -32.95 -16.02
C ASP A 328 -9.57 -32.23 -17.38
N PHE A 329 -8.72 -31.22 -17.56
CA PHE A 329 -8.65 -30.46 -18.81
C PHE A 329 -7.70 -31.15 -19.80
N TYR A 330 -8.24 -32.12 -20.54
CA TYR A 330 -7.48 -32.95 -21.49
C TYR A 330 -6.60 -32.20 -22.50
N PRO A 331 -6.91 -30.96 -22.98
CA PRO A 331 -6.01 -30.22 -23.86
C PRO A 331 -4.61 -29.98 -23.28
N LEU A 332 -4.46 -29.91 -21.96
CA LEU A 332 -3.15 -29.81 -21.31
C LEU A 332 -2.27 -31.04 -21.60
N TYR A 333 -2.86 -32.23 -21.62
CA TYR A 333 -2.13 -33.46 -21.91
C TYR A 333 -1.70 -33.51 -23.39
N TYR A 334 -2.54 -33.04 -24.31
CA TYR A 334 -2.11 -32.89 -25.70
C TYR A 334 -0.96 -31.92 -25.86
N SER A 335 -1.05 -30.73 -25.26
CA SER A 335 0.03 -29.74 -25.30
C SER A 335 1.32 -30.28 -24.65
N ARG A 336 1.22 -31.00 -23.52
CA ARG A 336 2.40 -31.62 -22.88
C ARG A 336 2.99 -32.75 -23.71
N ALA A 337 2.15 -33.54 -24.39
CA ALA A 337 2.60 -34.57 -25.31
C ALA A 337 3.39 -33.96 -26.46
N GLU A 338 2.88 -32.89 -27.07
CA GLU A 338 3.56 -32.16 -28.14
C GLU A 338 4.91 -31.60 -27.66
N ALA A 339 4.94 -30.95 -26.49
CA ALA A 339 6.17 -30.42 -25.91
C ALA A 339 7.22 -31.52 -25.66
N LYS A 340 6.80 -32.66 -25.11
CA LYS A 340 7.66 -33.82 -24.87
C LYS A 340 8.17 -34.44 -26.16
N GLU A 341 7.33 -34.52 -27.19
CA GLU A 341 7.72 -35.01 -28.51
C GLU A 341 8.79 -34.11 -29.14
N LYS A 342 8.56 -32.80 -29.16
CA LYS A 342 9.54 -31.79 -29.65
C LYS A 342 10.86 -31.84 -28.87
N LYS A 343 10.83 -32.15 -27.57
CA LYS A 343 12.01 -32.38 -26.71
C LYS A 343 12.70 -33.74 -26.96
N GLY A 344 12.04 -34.69 -27.62
CA GLY A 344 12.55 -36.04 -27.88
C GLY A 344 12.14 -37.11 -26.86
N ASP A 345 11.31 -36.79 -25.86
CA ASP A 345 10.72 -37.75 -24.93
C ASP A 345 9.48 -38.44 -25.54
N LYS A 346 9.74 -39.35 -26.49
CA LYS A 346 8.69 -40.08 -27.22
C LYS A 346 7.82 -40.94 -26.30
N LYS A 347 8.40 -41.51 -25.23
CA LYS A 347 7.67 -42.37 -24.29
C LYS A 347 6.70 -41.54 -23.44
N GLY A 348 7.18 -40.44 -22.86
CA GLY A 348 6.34 -39.53 -22.09
C GLY A 348 5.26 -38.86 -22.93
N ALA A 349 5.57 -38.52 -24.19
CA ALA A 349 4.59 -37.98 -25.13
C ALA A 349 3.45 -38.97 -25.42
N GLN A 350 3.77 -40.23 -25.70
CA GLN A 350 2.77 -41.26 -25.97
C GLN A 350 1.85 -41.50 -24.76
N LEU A 351 2.40 -41.46 -23.54
CA LEU A 351 1.60 -41.62 -22.32
C LEU A 351 0.58 -40.49 -22.16
N ASP A 352 1.02 -39.24 -22.33
CA ASP A 352 0.13 -38.08 -22.25
C ASP A 352 -0.91 -38.07 -23.37
N PHE A 353 -0.53 -38.44 -24.59
CA PHE A 353 -1.45 -38.56 -25.72
C PHE A 353 -2.54 -39.61 -25.46
N ASN A 354 -2.15 -40.80 -24.97
CA ASN A 354 -3.10 -41.85 -24.64
C ASN A 354 -4.06 -41.42 -23.52
N GLN A 355 -3.53 -40.73 -22.50
CA GLN A 355 -4.34 -40.17 -21.41
C GLN A 355 -5.36 -39.16 -21.94
N ALA A 356 -4.93 -38.22 -22.78
CA ALA A 356 -5.81 -37.22 -23.40
C ALA A 356 -6.94 -37.87 -24.22
N MET A 357 -6.60 -38.88 -25.03
CA MET A 357 -7.56 -39.63 -25.86
C MET A 357 -8.61 -40.37 -25.02
N LEU A 358 -8.21 -40.98 -23.91
CA LEU A 358 -9.14 -41.65 -22.99
C LEU A 358 -10.12 -40.64 -22.38
N MET A 359 -9.60 -39.52 -21.88
CA MET A 359 -10.41 -38.46 -21.28
C MET A 359 -11.39 -37.83 -22.28
N GLU A 360 -10.95 -37.61 -23.52
CA GLU A 360 -11.81 -37.08 -24.57
C GLU A 360 -12.93 -38.07 -24.92
N ARG A 361 -12.61 -39.36 -25.06
CA ARG A 361 -13.60 -40.42 -25.34
C ARG A 361 -14.65 -40.50 -24.24
N ASP A 362 -14.23 -40.50 -22.98
CA ASP A 362 -15.13 -40.59 -21.83
C ASP A 362 -16.04 -39.35 -21.73
N ARG A 363 -15.53 -38.17 -22.07
CA ARG A 363 -16.33 -36.94 -22.19
C ARG A 363 -17.37 -37.03 -23.30
N ARG A 364 -17.00 -37.51 -24.50
CA ARG A 364 -17.93 -37.64 -25.64
C ARG A 364 -19.07 -38.60 -25.33
N ASN A 365 -18.80 -39.68 -24.59
CA ASN A 365 -19.82 -40.65 -24.18
C ASN A 365 -20.80 -40.09 -23.14
N ASN A 366 -20.38 -39.11 -22.34
CA ASN A 366 -21.18 -38.48 -21.27
C ASN A 366 -21.85 -37.15 -21.66
N ALA A 367 -21.64 -36.66 -22.89
CA ALA A 367 -22.18 -35.36 -23.30
C ALA A 367 -23.62 -35.45 -23.82
N GLN A 368 -24.57 -34.82 -23.12
CA GLN A 368 -25.86 -34.44 -23.70
C GLN A 368 -25.66 -33.32 -24.72
N LYS A 369 -26.34 -33.42 -25.87
CA LYS A 369 -26.35 -32.38 -26.91
C LYS A 369 -26.85 -31.05 -26.32
N THR A 370 -25.94 -30.11 -26.11
CA THR A 370 -26.25 -28.72 -25.80
C THR A 370 -26.18 -27.89 -27.06
N ASP A 371 -27.20 -27.07 -27.31
CA ASP A 371 -27.29 -26.14 -28.44
C ASP A 371 -26.04 -25.26 -28.56
N ASP A 372 -25.55 -25.13 -29.79
CA ASP A 372 -24.47 -24.23 -30.22
C ASP A 372 -24.90 -22.76 -30.01
N LYS A 373 -24.79 -22.26 -28.78
CA LYS A 373 -24.80 -20.82 -28.53
C LYS A 373 -23.51 -20.24 -29.10
N LYS A 374 -23.63 -19.17 -29.89
CA LYS A 374 -22.50 -18.33 -30.35
C LYS A 374 -21.49 -18.15 -29.21
N GLU A 375 -20.28 -18.64 -29.40
CA GLU A 375 -19.22 -18.47 -28.41
C GLU A 375 -18.84 -16.98 -28.30
N LYS A 376 -18.87 -16.46 -27.06
CA LYS A 376 -18.38 -15.09 -26.79
C LYS A 376 -16.88 -15.03 -26.97
N LYS A 377 -16.38 -13.97 -27.62
CA LYS A 377 -14.95 -13.70 -27.83
C LYS A 377 -14.22 -13.16 -26.57
N THR A 378 -14.96 -12.86 -25.50
CA THR A 378 -14.45 -12.25 -24.26
C THR A 378 -14.77 -13.08 -23.02
N ARG A 379 -14.02 -12.84 -21.95
CA ARG A 379 -14.25 -13.35 -20.58
C ARG A 379 -14.02 -12.26 -19.54
N GLU A 380 -14.72 -12.34 -18.42
CA GLU A 380 -14.47 -11.48 -17.27
C GLU A 380 -13.16 -11.89 -16.56
N LYS A 381 -12.57 -11.00 -15.75
CA LYS A 381 -11.30 -11.27 -15.08
C LYS A 381 -11.44 -12.31 -13.96
N SER A 382 -12.56 -12.29 -13.25
CA SER A 382 -12.95 -13.27 -12.23
C SER A 382 -13.22 -14.68 -12.80
N ASP A 383 -13.48 -14.78 -14.10
CA ASP A 383 -13.76 -16.05 -14.79
C ASP A 383 -12.46 -16.83 -15.05
N LYS A 384 -12.07 -17.63 -14.05
CA LYS A 384 -10.86 -18.47 -14.07
C LYS A 384 -11.05 -19.81 -14.79
N SER A 385 -12.08 -19.94 -15.63
CA SER A 385 -12.31 -21.17 -16.40
C SER A 385 -11.21 -21.39 -17.45
N ILE A 386 -10.40 -22.44 -17.27
CA ILE A 386 -9.30 -22.79 -18.19
C ILE A 386 -9.77 -23.03 -19.64
N LYS A 387 -11.06 -23.37 -19.84
CA LYS A 387 -11.68 -23.55 -21.16
C LYS A 387 -11.76 -22.26 -21.99
N LYS A 388 -11.55 -21.10 -21.37
CA LYS A 388 -11.68 -19.76 -21.98
C LYS A 388 -10.32 -19.10 -22.23
N PHE A 389 -9.25 -19.90 -22.31
CA PHE A 389 -7.88 -19.40 -22.44
C PHE A 389 -7.65 -18.51 -23.66
N ASN A 390 -8.40 -18.75 -24.74
CA ASN A 390 -8.34 -18.01 -25.99
C ASN A 390 -9.24 -16.74 -26.04
N ARG A 391 -9.80 -16.29 -24.92
CA ARG A 391 -10.71 -15.13 -24.87
C ARG A 391 -10.02 -13.90 -24.30
N LEU A 392 -10.30 -12.73 -24.88
CA LEU A 392 -9.85 -11.45 -24.33
C LEU A 392 -10.49 -11.20 -22.97
N VAL A 393 -9.71 -10.65 -22.05
CA VAL A 393 -10.13 -10.30 -20.69
C VAL A 393 -10.77 -8.92 -20.69
N ILE A 394 -11.94 -8.83 -20.08
CA ILE A 394 -12.61 -7.56 -19.76
C ILE A 394 -12.69 -7.39 -18.25
N ALA A 395 -12.87 -6.15 -17.80
CA ALA A 395 -13.08 -5.86 -16.40
C ALA A 395 -14.37 -6.51 -15.89
N ASP A 396 -14.35 -6.93 -14.63
CA ASP A 396 -15.55 -7.41 -13.95
C ASP A 396 -16.56 -6.25 -13.84
N LYS A 397 -17.87 -6.55 -13.92
CA LYS A 397 -18.92 -5.51 -13.91
C LYS A 397 -18.84 -4.60 -12.70
N GLU A 398 -18.57 -5.15 -11.51
CA GLU A 398 -18.38 -4.38 -10.28
C GLU A 398 -17.16 -3.45 -10.31
N GLU A 399 -16.12 -3.81 -11.07
CA GLU A 399 -14.90 -3.00 -11.18
C GLU A 399 -15.12 -1.81 -12.11
N GLU A 400 -15.86 -2.01 -13.21
CA GLU A 400 -16.22 -0.95 -14.15
C GLU A 400 -17.24 0.04 -13.55
N GLU A 401 -18.20 -0.44 -12.74
CA GLU A 401 -19.12 0.40 -11.98
C GLU A 401 -18.39 1.25 -10.91
N ARG A 402 -17.43 0.66 -10.17
CA ARG A 402 -16.57 1.41 -9.22
C ARG A 402 -15.70 2.46 -9.90
N ARG A 403 -15.13 2.15 -11.08
CA ARG A 403 -14.26 3.06 -11.84
C ARG A 403 -14.97 4.33 -12.29
N ILE A 404 -16.28 4.26 -12.53
CA ILE A 404 -17.07 5.42 -12.97
C ILE A 404 -17.53 6.26 -11.76
N ALA A 405 -17.61 5.68 -10.56
CA ALA A 405 -18.09 6.38 -9.36
C ALA A 405 -17.03 7.27 -8.67
N PHE A 406 -15.73 6.96 -8.76
CA PHE A 406 -14.70 7.71 -8.02
C PHE A 406 -13.33 7.70 -8.70
N LYS A 407 -12.98 8.78 -9.42
CA LYS A 407 -11.58 9.11 -9.70
C LYS A 407 -11.35 10.62 -9.83
N SER A 408 -10.66 11.18 -8.84
CA SER A 408 -9.82 12.37 -9.00
C SER A 408 -8.39 11.92 -9.36
N GLU A 409 -7.78 12.48 -10.39
CA GLU A 409 -6.38 12.34 -10.84
C GLU A 409 -5.86 13.79 -11.04
N THR A 410 -4.64 14.21 -10.72
CA THR A 410 -3.45 13.64 -10.07
C THR A 410 -2.56 14.83 -9.67
N ARG A 411 -2.45 15.11 -8.37
CA ARG A 411 -1.28 15.72 -7.70
C ARG A 411 -1.28 15.21 -6.25
N GLY A 412 -0.10 15.02 -5.64
CA GLY A 412 0.00 14.61 -4.22
C GLY A 412 -0.28 13.16 -3.85
N LYS A 413 -0.42 12.24 -4.82
CA LYS A 413 -0.70 10.82 -4.56
C LYS A 413 0.53 10.00 -4.15
N VAL A 414 1.06 10.23 -2.96
CA VAL A 414 2.22 9.47 -2.43
C VAL A 414 1.98 7.96 -2.38
N GLN A 415 0.72 7.52 -2.28
CA GLN A 415 0.34 6.10 -2.31
C GLN A 415 0.64 5.40 -3.64
N ASN A 416 0.89 6.14 -4.71
CA ASN A 416 1.26 5.57 -6.01
C ASN A 416 2.77 5.35 -6.16
N ILE A 417 3.59 5.85 -5.22
CA ILE A 417 5.04 5.66 -5.26
C ILE A 417 5.34 4.24 -4.77
N ASN A 418 5.99 3.45 -5.62
CA ASN A 418 6.34 2.06 -5.29
C ASN A 418 7.54 2.06 -4.32
N PHE A 419 7.28 1.79 -3.04
CA PHE A 419 8.34 1.56 -2.04
C PHE A 419 8.64 0.07 -1.91
N HIS A 420 9.88 -0.27 -1.56
CA HIS A 420 10.17 -1.59 -1.00
C HIS A 420 9.52 -1.68 0.39
N ILE A 421 8.88 -2.80 0.70
CA ILE A 421 8.17 -2.98 1.97
C ILE A 421 9.14 -3.59 2.97
N ASP A 422 9.87 -2.73 3.67
CA ASP A 422 10.73 -3.10 4.79
C ASP A 422 10.12 -2.58 6.10
N ILE A 423 10.42 -3.26 7.20
CA ILE A 423 10.15 -2.71 8.54
C ILE A 423 11.03 -1.49 8.78
N GLU A 424 10.55 -0.52 9.56
CA GLU A 424 11.36 0.63 9.98
C GLU A 424 12.53 0.13 10.88
N PRO A 425 13.74 0.69 10.73
CA PRO A 425 14.94 0.22 11.43
C PRO A 425 14.86 0.34 12.96
N LEU A 426 15.81 -0.31 13.64
CA LEU A 426 16.04 -0.16 15.07
C LEU A 426 16.40 1.28 15.44
N PHE A 427 16.00 1.73 16.63
CA PHE A 427 16.52 2.97 17.21
C PHE A 427 17.87 2.72 17.89
N HIS A 428 18.82 3.61 17.71
CA HIS A 428 20.12 3.55 18.35
C HIS A 428 20.59 4.93 18.77
N LEU A 429 21.63 4.94 19.60
CA LEU A 429 22.27 6.15 20.06
C LEU A 429 23.45 6.49 19.16
N SER A 430 23.49 7.71 18.65
CA SER A 430 24.53 8.17 17.73
C SER A 430 24.81 9.66 17.95
N TYR A 431 26.00 10.09 17.53
CA TYR A 431 26.33 11.52 17.44
C TYR A 431 25.71 12.17 16.19
N TYR A 432 25.33 11.37 15.18
CA TYR A 432 24.94 11.86 13.86
C TYR A 432 23.64 11.21 13.38
N ILE A 433 22.53 11.58 14.00
CA ILE A 433 21.19 11.21 13.53
C ILE A 433 20.78 12.15 12.39
N LYS A 434 20.28 11.58 11.29
CA LYS A 434 19.81 12.34 10.13
C LYS A 434 18.49 13.04 10.47
N ASP A 435 18.48 14.37 10.34
CA ASP A 435 17.24 15.14 10.40
C ASP A 435 16.38 14.87 9.16
N ASN A 436 15.12 14.52 9.39
CA ASN A 436 14.07 14.42 8.39
C ASN A 436 13.07 15.57 8.63
N GLU A 437 13.02 16.54 7.72
CA GLU A 437 12.20 17.76 7.83
C GLU A 437 10.69 17.48 8.07
N MET A 438 10.22 16.27 7.77
CA MET A 438 8.81 15.86 7.83
C MET A 438 8.47 14.87 8.97
N LYS A 439 9.46 14.31 9.68
CA LYS A 439 9.26 13.40 10.84
C LYS A 439 9.63 14.12 12.15
N LYS A 440 9.10 13.65 13.29
CA LYS A 440 9.55 14.10 14.62
C LYS A 440 10.95 13.51 14.88
N THR A 441 12.01 14.29 14.61
CA THR A 441 13.40 13.77 14.64
C THR A 441 14.04 13.77 16.01
N ASN A 442 13.58 14.62 16.92
CA ASN A 442 14.20 14.77 18.23
C ASN A 442 13.33 14.16 19.34
N TYR A 443 13.50 12.85 19.53
CA TYR A 443 12.98 12.16 20.69
C TYR A 443 13.72 12.62 21.95
N PHE A 444 12.96 13.09 22.94
CA PHE A 444 13.53 13.53 24.21
C PHE A 444 13.54 12.39 25.21
N VAL A 445 14.73 12.04 25.70
CA VAL A 445 14.95 11.08 26.78
C VAL A 445 15.74 11.78 27.87
N GLN A 446 15.22 11.77 29.10
CA GLN A 446 15.77 12.55 30.21
C GLN A 446 17.20 12.10 30.56
N GLU A 447 17.45 10.80 30.62
CA GLU A 447 18.75 10.22 30.97
C GLU A 447 19.83 10.58 29.94
N ILE A 448 19.47 10.61 28.65
CA ILE A 448 20.37 11.07 27.58
C ILE A 448 20.69 12.56 27.76
N ALA A 449 19.68 13.38 28.08
CA ALA A 449 19.86 14.80 28.33
C ALA A 449 20.77 15.05 29.54
N GLU A 450 20.64 14.25 30.61
CA GLU A 450 21.51 14.33 31.80
C GLU A 450 22.96 13.95 31.49
N ILE A 451 23.20 12.95 30.65
CA ILE A 451 24.55 12.60 30.19
C ILE A 451 25.15 13.72 29.33
N ASN A 452 24.37 14.24 28.40
CA ASN A 452 24.79 15.35 27.54
C ASN A 452 25.12 16.61 28.35
N ALA A 453 24.37 16.89 29.42
CA ALA A 453 24.59 18.05 30.30
C ALA A 453 25.88 17.95 31.14
N LYS A 454 26.43 16.74 31.33
CA LYS A 454 27.71 16.56 32.02
C LYS A 454 28.91 17.03 31.19
N HIS A 455 28.73 17.28 29.89
CA HIS A 455 29.79 17.73 28.96
C HIS A 455 31.06 16.85 28.98
N LYS A 456 30.91 15.56 29.32
CA LYS A 456 32.00 14.57 29.35
C LYS A 456 32.17 13.83 28.01
N LEU A 457 31.25 14.03 27.07
CA LEU A 457 31.27 13.43 25.75
C LEU A 457 31.74 14.46 24.71
N PRO A 458 32.45 14.02 23.65
CA PRO A 458 32.96 14.93 22.62
C PRO A 458 31.83 15.63 21.86
N GLN A 459 30.67 14.98 21.73
CA GLN A 459 29.47 15.52 21.10
C GLN A 459 28.23 15.04 21.88
N LYS A 460 27.08 15.68 21.61
CA LYS A 460 25.81 15.26 22.21
C LYS A 460 25.34 13.98 21.53
N ILE A 461 24.96 13.00 22.35
CA ILE A 461 24.30 11.78 21.86
C ILE A 461 22.83 12.10 21.62
N MET A 462 22.31 11.58 20.52
CA MET A 462 20.90 11.62 20.15
C MET A 462 20.40 10.19 19.93
N ILE A 463 19.09 9.99 20.05
CA ILE A 463 18.44 8.72 19.70
C ILE A 463 17.67 8.90 18.39
N GLY A 464 17.83 7.94 17.49
CA GLY A 464 17.14 7.93 16.20
C GLY A 464 17.31 6.58 15.51
N ASN A 465 16.68 6.41 14.36
CA ASN A 465 16.70 5.17 13.59
C ASN A 465 17.31 5.34 12.19
N HIS A 466 17.90 6.51 11.90
CA HIS A 466 18.54 6.82 10.62
C HIS A 466 19.83 7.61 10.88
N ASP A 467 20.96 7.05 10.44
CA ASP A 467 22.27 7.68 10.56
C ASP A 467 22.55 8.65 9.40
N SER A 468 23.31 9.70 9.70
CA SER A 468 23.95 10.53 8.68
C SER A 468 25.24 9.88 8.19
N GLN A 469 25.54 10.00 6.90
CA GLN A 469 26.82 9.55 6.37
C GLN A 469 27.96 10.45 6.87
N LEU A 470 29.02 9.81 7.37
CA LEU A 470 30.20 10.51 7.88
C LEU A 470 31.18 10.85 6.76
N GLY A 471 31.74 12.06 6.81
CA GLY A 471 32.86 12.46 5.97
C GLY A 471 34.19 11.98 6.56
N LYS A 472 35.26 12.19 5.78
CA LYS A 472 36.62 11.78 6.17
C LYS A 472 37.10 12.49 7.45
N GLU A 473 36.77 13.77 7.59
CA GLU A 473 37.19 14.56 8.76
C GLU A 473 36.49 14.10 10.04
N GLU A 474 35.21 13.73 9.98
CA GLU A 474 34.50 13.16 11.13
C GLU A 474 35.09 11.81 11.54
N ILE A 475 35.35 10.93 10.56
CA ILE A 475 35.97 9.62 10.81
C ILE A 475 37.34 9.79 11.48
N GLU A 476 38.18 10.70 10.98
CA GLU A 476 39.50 10.98 11.57
C GLU A 476 39.41 11.53 13.01
N LYS A 477 38.39 12.34 13.33
CA LYS A 477 38.13 12.79 14.71
C LYS A 477 37.83 11.61 15.64
N HIS A 478 37.05 10.62 15.19
CA HIS A 478 36.74 9.45 16.01
C HIS A 478 37.97 8.54 16.20
N PHE A 479 38.80 8.32 15.17
CA PHE A 479 40.08 7.61 15.33
C PHE A 479 40.99 8.27 16.39
N ASN A 480 41.16 9.59 16.31
CA ASN A 480 41.95 10.34 17.28
C ASN A 480 41.37 10.27 18.70
N ALA A 481 40.04 10.30 18.82
CA ALA A 481 39.35 10.17 20.11
C ALA A 481 39.55 8.77 20.72
N ILE A 482 39.50 7.71 19.90
CA ILE A 482 39.77 6.32 20.33
C ILE A 482 41.20 6.18 20.85
N GLU A 483 42.20 6.69 20.11
CA GLU A 483 43.59 6.64 20.55
C GLU A 483 43.80 7.37 21.88
N TYR A 484 43.22 8.58 22.01
CA TYR A 484 43.31 9.37 23.23
C TYR A 484 42.67 8.64 24.42
N LYS A 485 41.46 8.08 24.25
CA LYS A 485 40.75 7.36 25.31
C LYS A 485 41.46 6.07 25.72
N THR A 486 42.05 5.36 24.75
CA THR A 486 42.82 4.13 25.01
C THR A 486 44.12 4.40 25.76
N LYS A 487 44.81 5.51 25.49
CA LYS A 487 45.99 5.91 26.28
C LYS A 487 45.65 6.33 27.72
N ASN A 488 44.43 6.82 27.95
CA ASN A 488 43.99 7.37 29.24
C ASN A 488 43.09 6.42 30.05
N SER A 489 42.85 5.19 29.59
CA SER A 489 42.18 4.16 30.39
C SER A 489 43.13 3.64 31.47
N GLY A 490 43.07 4.24 32.66
CA GLY A 490 43.82 3.76 33.84
C GLY A 490 43.26 2.48 34.45
N GLU A 491 43.88 1.97 35.53
CA GLU A 491 43.49 0.72 36.21
C GLU A 491 42.09 0.77 36.87
N GLN A 492 41.55 1.95 37.17
CA GLN A 492 40.16 2.14 37.59
C GLN A 492 39.33 2.60 36.38
N GLY A 493 38.49 1.72 35.84
CA GLY A 493 37.64 2.02 34.70
C GLY A 493 36.55 3.05 35.01
N ASP A 494 36.38 4.07 34.15
CA ASP A 494 35.25 5.00 34.17
C ASP A 494 34.19 4.53 33.18
N PHE A 495 32.95 4.31 33.65
CA PHE A 495 31.79 3.97 32.82
C PHE A 495 31.66 4.89 31.60
N LEU A 496 31.80 6.21 31.78
CA LEU A 496 31.64 7.18 30.69
C LEU A 496 32.78 7.11 29.68
N LEU A 497 33.99 6.72 30.10
CA LEU A 497 35.12 6.54 29.20
C LEU A 497 34.85 5.38 28.24
N TYR A 498 34.51 4.20 28.77
CA TYR A 498 34.19 3.02 27.96
C TYR A 498 32.96 3.23 27.09
N LEU A 499 31.89 3.83 27.64
CA LEU A 499 30.70 4.16 26.85
C LEU A 499 31.03 5.10 25.67
N SER A 500 31.82 6.15 25.92
CA SER A 500 32.18 7.11 24.89
C SER A 500 33.15 6.56 23.84
N ARG A 501 33.97 5.57 24.21
CA ARG A 501 34.91 4.91 23.29
C ARG A 501 34.20 3.86 22.44
N ALA A 502 33.27 3.10 23.02
CA ALA A 502 32.38 2.21 22.29
C ALA A 502 31.59 2.95 21.19
N LEU A 503 31.06 4.14 21.50
CA LEU A 503 30.39 4.99 20.52
C LEU A 503 31.33 5.45 19.39
N ASP A 504 32.60 5.77 19.69
CA ASP A 504 33.54 6.13 18.63
C ASP A 504 33.90 4.92 17.75
N PHE A 505 34.08 3.73 18.36
CA PHE A 505 34.28 2.48 17.62
C PHE A 505 33.09 2.18 16.70
N GLU A 506 31.86 2.42 17.16
CA GLU A 506 30.65 2.32 16.35
C GLU A 506 30.68 3.28 15.15
N MET A 507 31.13 4.54 15.31
CA MET A 507 31.21 5.51 14.21
C MET A 507 32.22 5.11 13.12
N ILE A 508 33.28 4.38 13.47
CA ILE A 508 34.26 3.87 12.51
C ILE A 508 33.98 2.43 12.06
N GLN A 509 32.82 1.87 12.43
CA GLN A 509 32.38 0.51 12.12
C GLN A 509 33.29 -0.61 12.68
N ASP A 510 34.04 -0.34 13.75
CA ASP A 510 34.75 -1.37 14.52
C ASP A 510 33.79 -2.00 15.55
N TYR A 511 32.91 -2.86 15.04
CA TYR A 511 31.83 -3.44 15.83
C TYR A 511 32.33 -4.32 16.97
N GLN A 512 33.43 -5.05 16.78
CA GLN A 512 33.94 -5.96 17.79
C GLN A 512 34.47 -5.20 19.00
N SER A 513 35.31 -4.18 18.77
CA SER A 513 35.82 -3.32 19.85
C SER A 513 34.69 -2.58 20.57
N ALA A 514 33.66 -2.13 19.84
CA ALA A 514 32.48 -1.51 20.43
C ALA A 514 31.72 -2.46 21.37
N ILE A 515 31.48 -3.72 20.96
CA ILE A 515 30.80 -4.73 21.80
C ILE A 515 31.57 -4.97 23.10
N GLU A 516 32.90 -5.08 23.01
CA GLU A 516 33.78 -5.32 24.16
C GLU A 516 33.75 -4.14 25.14
N ASP A 517 33.84 -2.91 24.64
CA ASP A 517 33.77 -1.71 25.46
C ASP A 517 32.40 -1.51 26.11
N TYR A 518 31.30 -1.80 25.40
CA TYR A 518 29.97 -1.81 26.03
C TYR A 518 29.89 -2.88 27.13
N GLY A 519 30.54 -4.05 26.94
CA GLY A 519 30.69 -5.06 27.98
C GLY A 519 31.43 -4.56 29.22
N GLN A 520 32.51 -3.80 29.05
CA GLN A 520 33.24 -3.16 30.16
C GLN A 520 32.42 -2.04 30.81
N ALA A 521 31.68 -1.25 30.04
CA ALA A 521 30.78 -0.25 30.59
C ALA A 521 29.69 -0.92 31.47
N ILE A 522 29.14 -2.04 31.04
CA ILE A 522 28.16 -2.82 31.81
C ILE A 522 28.77 -3.37 33.10
N SER A 523 30.00 -3.88 33.08
CA SER A 523 30.65 -4.41 34.29
C SER A 523 30.89 -3.32 35.35
N LEU A 524 31.12 -2.08 34.92
CA LEU A 524 31.33 -0.91 35.79
C LEU A 524 30.02 -0.31 36.29
N ASN A 525 28.95 -0.35 35.49
CA ASN A 525 27.63 0.16 35.86
C ASN A 525 26.50 -0.74 35.32
N PRO A 526 26.17 -1.82 36.05
CA PRO A 526 25.15 -2.78 35.63
C PRO A 526 23.72 -2.22 35.56
N ASP A 527 23.46 -1.08 36.20
CA ASP A 527 22.13 -0.45 36.21
C ASP A 527 21.90 0.46 34.99
N SER A 528 22.89 0.57 34.08
CA SER A 528 22.82 1.44 32.91
C SER A 528 22.19 0.75 31.71
N TRP A 529 20.90 1.01 31.48
CA TRP A 529 20.19 0.51 30.29
C TRP A 529 20.85 0.94 28.98
N ILE A 530 21.53 2.09 28.94
CA ILE A 530 22.17 2.67 27.74
C ILE A 530 23.23 1.73 27.16
N ALA A 531 24.03 1.11 28.03
CA ALA A 531 25.11 0.23 27.60
C ALA A 531 24.56 -1.09 27.04
N TYR A 532 23.52 -1.66 27.66
CA TYR A 532 22.80 -2.82 27.12
C TYR A 532 22.13 -2.51 25.78
N PHE A 533 21.44 -1.37 25.69
CA PHE A 533 20.72 -0.94 24.49
C PHE A 533 21.65 -0.81 23.29
N ASN A 534 22.78 -0.11 23.45
CA ASN A 534 23.74 0.04 22.35
C ASN A 534 24.48 -1.25 22.04
N ARG A 535 24.77 -2.10 23.04
CA ARG A 535 25.41 -3.39 22.79
C ARG A 535 24.53 -4.31 21.94
N ALA A 536 23.22 -4.31 22.19
CA ALA A 536 22.27 -5.05 21.36
C ALA A 536 22.22 -4.48 19.92
N ASN A 537 22.13 -3.16 19.78
CA ASN A 537 22.10 -2.49 18.47
C ASN A 537 23.36 -2.75 17.65
N ILE A 538 24.55 -2.70 18.27
CA ILE A 538 25.81 -2.88 17.54
C ILE A 538 26.02 -4.35 17.15
N ARG A 539 25.53 -5.30 17.94
CA ARG A 539 25.49 -6.72 17.56
C ARG A 539 24.61 -6.93 16.34
N HIS A 540 23.46 -6.28 16.29
CA HIS A 540 22.58 -6.32 15.12
C HIS A 540 23.24 -5.73 13.87
N LYS A 541 23.84 -4.52 13.96
CA LYS A 541 24.61 -3.90 12.86
C LYS A 541 25.76 -4.79 12.37
N LYS A 542 26.49 -5.43 13.29
CA LYS A 542 27.56 -6.38 12.96
C LYS A 542 27.02 -7.56 12.15
N MET A 543 25.90 -8.14 12.59
CA MET A 543 25.25 -9.26 11.94
C MET A 543 24.74 -8.89 10.54
N GLU A 544 24.12 -7.71 10.36
CA GLU A 544 23.71 -7.21 9.05
C GLU A 544 24.90 -7.04 8.10
N TYR A 545 26.00 -6.45 8.60
CA TYR A 545 27.24 -6.29 7.83
C TYR A 545 27.81 -7.64 7.41
N GLU A 546 27.93 -8.60 8.34
CA GLU A 546 28.43 -9.95 8.05
C GLU A 546 27.54 -10.68 7.03
N SER A 547 26.21 -10.56 7.15
CA SER A 547 25.27 -11.13 6.19
C SER A 547 25.40 -10.49 4.80
N SER A 548 25.72 -9.20 4.72
CA SER A 548 25.89 -8.51 3.43
C SER A 548 27.13 -8.94 2.65
N LEU A 549 28.11 -9.55 3.32
CA LEU A 549 29.34 -10.05 2.71
C LEU A 549 29.20 -11.48 2.16
N GLN A 550 28.08 -12.17 2.47
CA GLN A 550 27.91 -13.60 2.21
C GLN A 550 27.10 -13.86 0.92
N ASP A 551 27.74 -13.66 -0.23
CA ASP A 551 27.25 -14.07 -1.57
C ASP A 551 27.83 -15.44 -2.04
N GLU A 552 28.60 -16.14 -1.20
CA GLU A 552 29.25 -17.42 -1.57
C GLU A 552 28.46 -18.67 -1.14
N ILE A 553 28.50 -19.71 -1.98
CA ILE A 553 27.89 -21.02 -1.76
C ILE A 553 28.57 -21.71 -0.55
N ARG A 554 27.83 -21.91 0.53
CA ARG A 554 28.31 -22.60 1.73
C ARG A 554 28.08 -24.11 1.65
N THR A 555 28.92 -24.86 2.34
CA THR A 555 28.68 -26.29 2.57
C THR A 555 27.59 -26.49 3.64
N PRO A 556 26.87 -27.64 3.65
CA PRO A 556 25.80 -27.88 4.63
C PRO A 556 26.22 -27.78 6.10
N LYS A 557 27.50 -28.05 6.40
CA LYS A 557 28.06 -27.92 7.75
C LYS A 557 28.30 -26.44 8.13
N GLU A 558 28.77 -25.63 7.18
CA GLU A 558 28.93 -24.18 7.35
C GLU A 558 27.57 -23.47 7.45
N GLU A 559 26.53 -24.00 6.79
CA GLU A 559 25.15 -23.54 6.96
C GLU A 559 24.63 -23.85 8.37
N GLU A 560 24.86 -25.07 8.89
CA GLU A 560 24.43 -25.46 10.24
C GLU A 560 25.16 -24.66 11.35
N GLU A 561 26.49 -24.52 11.23
CA GLU A 561 27.29 -23.71 12.17
C GLU A 561 26.91 -22.22 12.09
N SER A 562 26.64 -21.70 10.89
CA SER A 562 26.13 -20.33 10.73
C SER A 562 24.77 -20.16 11.39
N LEU A 563 23.84 -21.12 11.23
CA LEU A 563 22.51 -21.04 11.81
C LEU A 563 22.57 -20.99 13.35
N ILE A 564 23.42 -21.82 13.94
CA ILE A 564 23.66 -21.86 15.40
C ILE A 564 24.26 -20.53 15.87
N GLY A 565 25.26 -20.01 15.14
CA GLY A 565 25.87 -18.71 15.44
C GLY A 565 24.86 -17.56 15.40
N THR A 566 24.03 -17.52 14.35
CA THR A 566 22.95 -16.53 14.22
C THR A 566 21.95 -16.62 15.37
N GLN A 567 21.52 -17.83 15.74
CA GLN A 567 20.57 -18.02 16.85
C GLN A 567 21.16 -17.59 18.20
N LEU A 568 22.46 -17.84 18.43
CA LEU A 568 23.16 -17.38 19.62
C LEU A 568 23.21 -15.85 19.69
N GLU A 569 23.59 -15.18 18.60
CA GLU A 569 23.64 -13.71 18.56
C GLU A 569 22.26 -13.09 18.84
N TYR A 570 21.21 -13.65 18.25
CA TYR A 570 19.84 -13.26 18.56
C TYR A 570 19.48 -13.44 20.04
N GLY A 571 19.89 -14.54 20.66
CA GLY A 571 19.69 -14.77 22.10
C GLY A 571 20.40 -13.74 22.98
N LEU A 572 21.64 -13.35 22.62
CA LEU A 572 22.40 -12.33 23.32
C LEU A 572 21.75 -10.95 23.20
N MET A 573 21.28 -10.59 21.99
CA MET A 573 20.59 -9.31 21.77
C MET A 573 19.27 -9.24 22.54
N LEU A 574 18.46 -10.31 22.53
CA LEU A 574 17.21 -10.37 23.30
C LEU A 574 17.47 -10.27 24.80
N SER A 575 18.52 -10.93 25.31
CA SER A 575 18.94 -10.82 26.71
C SER A 575 19.30 -9.38 27.10
N ASP A 576 20.00 -8.66 26.22
CA ASP A 576 20.31 -7.24 26.44
C ASP A 576 19.05 -6.38 26.46
N TYR A 577 18.09 -6.61 25.54
CA TYR A 577 16.81 -5.89 25.56
C TYR A 577 15.92 -6.25 26.77
N ASP A 578 16.01 -7.48 27.30
CA ASP A 578 15.37 -7.85 28.56
C ASP A 578 15.91 -7.02 29.73
N GLN A 579 17.23 -6.79 29.77
CA GLN A 579 17.82 -5.88 30.75
C GLN A 579 17.37 -4.44 30.53
N VAL A 580 17.33 -3.95 29.28
CA VAL A 580 16.84 -2.60 28.96
C VAL A 580 15.40 -2.39 29.44
N THR A 581 14.50 -3.32 29.12
CA THR A 581 13.08 -3.22 29.50
C THR A 581 12.85 -3.39 31.01
N THR A 582 13.77 -4.05 31.72
CA THR A 582 13.77 -4.15 33.19
C THR A 582 14.27 -2.87 33.86
N LEU A 583 15.39 -2.32 33.39
CA LEU A 583 16.04 -1.14 33.96
C LEU A 583 15.31 0.16 33.58
N ALA A 584 14.74 0.23 32.38
CA ALA A 584 14.04 1.38 31.85
C ALA A 584 12.65 0.99 31.28
N PRO A 585 11.70 0.54 32.12
CA PRO A 585 10.41 0.02 31.65
C PRO A 585 9.53 1.06 30.96
N LYS A 586 9.82 2.36 31.17
CA LYS A 586 9.11 3.48 30.54
C LYS A 586 9.75 3.94 29.22
N LEU A 587 10.85 3.32 28.81
CA LEU A 587 11.54 3.66 27.56
C LEU A 587 10.89 2.93 26.38
N PRO A 588 10.20 3.62 25.45
CA PRO A 588 9.51 2.95 24.35
C PRO A 588 10.47 2.24 23.38
N PHE A 589 11.69 2.77 23.18
CA PHE A 589 12.66 2.24 22.21
C PHE A 589 13.17 0.84 22.56
N GLY A 590 13.31 0.52 23.85
CA GLY A 590 13.72 -0.83 24.28
C GLY A 590 12.69 -1.89 23.90
N TRP A 591 11.40 -1.58 24.09
CA TRP A 591 10.30 -2.45 23.66
C TRP A 591 10.23 -2.54 22.14
N TYR A 592 10.28 -1.41 21.43
CA TYR A 592 10.22 -1.38 19.98
C TYR A 592 11.35 -2.19 19.32
N ASN A 593 12.60 -1.96 19.71
CA ASN A 593 13.74 -2.68 19.14
C ASN A 593 13.68 -4.18 19.43
N LYS A 594 13.25 -4.58 20.64
CA LYS A 594 13.00 -5.98 20.96
C LYS A 594 11.92 -6.58 20.05
N GLY A 595 10.87 -5.83 19.76
CA GLY A 595 9.83 -6.21 18.81
C GLY A 595 10.36 -6.45 17.40
N ASN A 596 11.24 -5.58 16.91
CA ASN A 596 11.88 -5.73 15.59
C ASN A 596 12.68 -7.04 15.49
N LEU A 597 13.53 -7.35 16.48
CA LEU A 597 14.30 -8.61 16.48
C LEU A 597 13.39 -9.85 16.48
N LEU A 598 12.28 -9.80 17.23
CA LEU A 598 11.30 -10.88 17.24
C LEU A 598 10.58 -11.00 15.89
N ALA A 599 10.28 -9.88 15.23
CA ALA A 599 9.68 -9.88 13.90
C ALA A 599 10.64 -10.46 12.85
N GLU A 600 11.93 -10.15 12.90
CA GLU A 600 12.97 -10.74 12.06
C GLU A 600 13.06 -12.26 12.24
N GLN A 601 12.89 -12.75 13.48
CA GLN A 601 12.79 -14.19 13.80
C GLN A 601 11.43 -14.81 13.43
N LYS A 602 10.50 -14.04 12.87
CA LYS A 602 9.12 -14.45 12.55
C LYS A 602 8.27 -14.80 13.77
N ASP A 603 8.67 -14.37 14.97
CA ASP A 603 7.85 -14.42 16.18
C ASP A 603 6.93 -13.20 16.26
N TYR A 604 5.98 -13.16 15.33
CA TYR A 604 5.09 -12.02 15.12
C TYR A 604 4.20 -11.72 16.34
N ARG A 605 3.79 -12.73 17.10
CA ARG A 605 2.92 -12.53 18.27
C ARG A 605 3.65 -11.77 19.38
N ASN A 606 4.87 -12.19 19.71
CA ASN A 606 5.65 -11.50 20.72
C ASN A 606 6.14 -10.15 20.19
N ALA A 607 6.47 -10.03 18.90
CA ALA A 607 6.80 -8.74 18.28
C ALA A 607 5.65 -7.72 18.48
N MET A 608 4.42 -8.09 18.15
CA MET A 608 3.24 -7.24 18.31
C MET A 608 2.98 -6.82 19.76
N ALA A 609 3.20 -7.72 20.73
CA ALA A 609 3.06 -7.38 22.14
C ALA A 609 4.07 -6.29 22.56
N ASN A 610 5.31 -6.39 22.09
CA ASN A 610 6.36 -5.40 22.33
C ASN A 610 6.05 -4.06 21.65
N TYR A 611 5.61 -4.06 20.38
CA TYR A 611 5.18 -2.83 19.70
C TYR A 611 4.00 -2.17 20.41
N THR A 612 3.02 -2.96 20.86
CA THR A 612 1.88 -2.45 21.64
C THR A 612 2.34 -1.78 22.92
N LYS A 613 3.31 -2.37 23.62
CA LYS A 613 3.91 -1.75 24.81
C LYS A 613 4.61 -0.43 24.49
N ALA A 614 5.35 -0.37 23.38
CA ALA A 614 6.00 0.86 22.94
C ALA A 614 4.98 1.98 22.65
N ILE A 615 3.86 1.65 21.98
CA ILE A 615 2.75 2.57 21.67
C ILE A 615 2.01 3.03 22.93
N GLU A 616 1.84 2.16 23.93
CA GLU A 616 1.25 2.56 25.22
C GLU A 616 2.09 3.63 25.94
N LEU A 617 3.42 3.54 25.80
CA LEU A 617 4.37 4.46 26.42
C LEU A 617 4.49 5.78 25.64
N ASP A 618 4.48 5.74 24.32
CA ASP A 618 4.43 6.91 23.44
C ASP A 618 3.37 6.72 22.34
N LYS A 619 2.24 7.43 22.49
CA LYS A 619 1.10 7.38 21.56
C LYS A 619 1.38 8.02 20.20
N ASP A 620 2.47 8.79 20.08
CA ASP A 620 2.90 9.42 18.84
C ASP A 620 4.07 8.63 18.18
N PHE A 621 4.30 7.37 18.59
CA PHE A 621 5.41 6.55 18.10
C PHE A 621 5.10 5.91 16.74
N ALA A 622 5.36 6.66 15.66
CA ALA A 622 4.99 6.30 14.29
C ALA A 622 5.57 4.95 13.84
N GLU A 623 6.84 4.69 14.13
CA GLU A 623 7.56 3.48 13.69
C GLU A 623 6.97 2.22 14.33
N ALA A 624 6.57 2.30 15.60
CA ALA A 624 5.93 1.18 16.29
C ALA A 624 4.56 0.84 15.67
N TYR A 625 3.77 1.84 15.29
CA TYR A 625 2.54 1.62 14.53
C TYR A 625 2.84 1.00 13.16
N PHE A 626 3.84 1.51 12.44
CA PHE A 626 4.19 1.00 11.11
C PHE A 626 4.59 -0.48 11.15
N ASN A 627 5.53 -0.85 12.04
CA ASN A 627 6.03 -2.21 12.15
C ASN A 627 4.97 -3.18 12.69
N ARG A 628 4.14 -2.75 13.66
CA ARG A 628 3.00 -3.55 14.12
C ARG A 628 1.97 -3.76 13.01
N GLY A 629 1.70 -2.73 12.22
CA GLY A 629 0.79 -2.79 11.09
C GLY A 629 1.24 -3.76 10.00
N LEU A 630 2.53 -3.73 9.64
CA LEU A 630 3.14 -4.72 8.75
C LEU A 630 3.06 -6.13 9.33
N THR A 631 3.34 -6.27 10.62
CA THR A 631 3.28 -7.57 11.31
C THR A 631 1.86 -8.17 11.28
N HIS A 632 0.82 -7.34 11.49
CA HIS A 632 -0.58 -7.75 11.34
C HIS A 632 -0.89 -8.24 9.92
N ILE A 633 -0.40 -7.54 8.88
CA ILE A 633 -0.58 -7.95 7.49
C ILE A 633 0.09 -9.31 7.23
N LEU A 634 1.31 -9.51 7.74
CA LEU A 634 2.06 -10.76 7.56
C LEU A 634 1.35 -11.99 8.16
N ILE A 635 0.54 -11.81 9.21
CA ILE A 635 -0.25 -12.88 9.83
C ILE A 635 -1.69 -12.97 9.27
N GLY A 636 -2.03 -12.18 8.25
CA GLY A 636 -3.34 -12.19 7.58
C GLY A 636 -4.41 -11.31 8.23
N GLU A 637 -4.05 -10.46 9.19
CA GLU A 637 -4.97 -9.54 9.88
C GLU A 637 -4.98 -8.15 9.22
N SER A 638 -5.24 -8.09 7.90
CA SER A 638 -5.08 -6.88 7.08
C SER A 638 -5.83 -5.66 7.62
N ARG A 639 -7.04 -5.84 8.17
CA ARG A 639 -7.82 -4.73 8.75
C ARG A 639 -7.15 -4.08 9.95
N LEU A 640 -6.56 -4.86 10.86
CA LEU A 640 -5.83 -4.31 12.00
C LEU A 640 -4.53 -3.65 11.53
N GLY A 641 -3.87 -4.27 10.55
CA GLY A 641 -2.69 -3.72 9.91
C GLY A 641 -2.93 -2.35 9.27
N ILE A 642 -4.04 -2.17 8.55
CA ILE A 642 -4.40 -0.91 7.91
C ILE A 642 -4.68 0.20 8.92
N ILE A 643 -5.29 -0.09 10.08
CA ILE A 643 -5.49 0.91 11.16
C ILE A 643 -4.14 1.45 11.63
N ASP A 644 -3.22 0.53 11.93
CA ASP A 644 -1.89 0.88 12.41
C ASP A 644 -1.09 1.65 11.36
N LEU A 645 -1.14 1.22 10.10
CA LEU A 645 -0.50 1.93 9.00
C LEU A 645 -1.12 3.31 8.74
N SER A 646 -2.45 3.45 8.86
CA SER A 646 -3.12 4.76 8.77
C SER A 646 -2.60 5.69 9.85
N LYS A 647 -2.44 5.19 11.09
CA LYS A 647 -1.88 5.97 12.18
C LYS A 647 -0.40 6.32 11.96
N ALA A 648 0.41 5.39 11.45
CA ALA A 648 1.80 5.65 11.09
C ALA A 648 1.92 6.73 10.00
N GLY A 649 1.08 6.66 8.96
CA GLY A 649 1.00 7.66 7.89
C GLY A 649 0.55 9.03 8.41
N GLU A 650 -0.41 9.06 9.34
CA GLU A 650 -0.81 10.29 10.05
C GLU A 650 0.36 10.90 10.83
N LEU A 651 1.22 10.08 11.43
CA LEU A 651 2.36 10.54 12.23
C LEU A 651 3.63 10.84 11.40
N GLY A 652 3.61 10.65 10.08
CA GLY A 652 4.67 11.09 9.17
C GLY A 652 5.35 9.99 8.36
N ILE A 653 4.96 8.72 8.49
CA ILE A 653 5.48 7.62 7.67
C ILE A 653 4.62 7.46 6.42
N TYR A 654 4.81 8.33 5.42
CA TYR A 654 3.95 8.39 4.25
C TYR A 654 4.01 7.15 3.33
N SER A 655 5.07 6.34 3.43
CA SER A 655 5.16 5.02 2.76
C SER A 655 4.01 4.09 3.18
N ALA A 656 3.44 4.30 4.37
CA ALA A 656 2.27 3.55 4.85
C ALA A 656 1.07 3.64 3.90
N TYR A 657 0.81 4.80 3.29
CA TYR A 657 -0.31 4.97 2.36
C TYR A 657 -0.17 4.12 1.09
N ASN A 658 1.06 3.89 0.64
CA ASN A 658 1.30 2.97 -0.48
C ASN A 658 0.97 1.53 -0.09
N ILE A 659 1.32 1.11 1.13
CA ILE A 659 0.98 -0.24 1.64
C ILE A 659 -0.53 -0.37 1.81
N ILE A 660 -1.19 0.60 2.45
CA ILE A 660 -2.66 0.63 2.61
C ILE A 660 -3.35 0.45 1.25
N LYS A 661 -2.89 1.16 0.21
CA LYS A 661 -3.45 1.01 -1.14
C LYS A 661 -3.31 -0.40 -1.71
N ARG A 662 -2.17 -1.08 -1.49
CA ARG A 662 -1.95 -2.45 -1.98
C ARG A 662 -2.94 -3.43 -1.33
N TYR A 663 -3.11 -3.31 -0.01
CA TYR A 663 -3.91 -4.23 0.78
C TYR A 663 -5.40 -3.85 0.90
N ASN A 664 -5.81 -2.66 0.46
CA ASN A 664 -7.24 -2.29 0.33
C ASN A 664 -7.95 -3.00 -0.84
N LYS A 665 -7.19 -3.64 -1.75
CA LYS A 665 -7.74 -4.31 -2.94
C LYS A 665 -8.08 -5.79 -2.73
N GLU A 666 -7.55 -6.38 -1.67
CA GLU A 666 -7.80 -7.76 -1.24
C GLU A 666 -9.04 -7.79 -0.33
#